data_AF-A0A164BFG7-F1
#
_entry.id   AF-A0A164BFG7-F1
#
_cell.length_a   1.000
_cell.length_b   1.000
_cell.length_c   1.000
_cell.angle_alpha   90.00
_cell.angle_beta   90.00
_cell.angle_gamma   90.00
#
_symmetry.space_group_name_H-M   'P 1'
#
loop_
_entity.id
_entity.type
_entity.pdbx_description
1 polymer ?
#
loop_
_entity_poly.entity_id
_entity_poly.type
_entity_poly.pdbx_seq_one_letter_code
_entity_poly.pdbx_strand_id
1 'polypeptide(L)'
;MSFVLVSPEALAAAAADVAGIGSSLSSTNAAAAAQTTAVLAAGADEVSAAVASLFSGHGQAYQRLSAHAAAFHEQFVQALTAGAGTYASAEAANVSPLQQLLDAINAPVKEATGRPLIGNGANAAPGSGQNGAAGGWLIGDGGAGGSGAPGTGQNGGSGGAAGLFGAGGAGGAGASTKAGDGGAGGAGGAGGRLWGNAGAGGAGGPAAGGTGNGGAGGVGGAGGLLGAGGAGGTGGASNAAAGGTGGAGGTGGVLSGLVGNGGGNGGVGGYGSAAAGDGGAGGNGGFLAGSGGAGGSGGLAGLATGASGGDGGNAGLLFGQGGAGGQGGSSPGGAGGTGGAGGNAGQLFGSAGAGGDGGYGFASSGGTGGAGGNAGLVGHGGAGGTGGFSTFAGGGAGGTGGKGGLVLGNGGAGGGGGQGAGIGVGGDGGNAVLIGNGGNGGVGSTVGAGGTSGQLLGLDGFNSPASTSSLHTVQQQVLNAINAPVHTLTGRALIGNGAPGAAGTGANGEAGGWLLGDGGAGGSAATDTGQNGGTGGAAGLLGAGGSGGAGASTATGNGGSGGAGGAGGWLLGDGGTGGVGGGSSNGNGGVGGVGGAGGLLGAGGIGGVGGVSSAGGHGGTGGAGGTSGSLGHLVGGGGGAGGAGGFGINDGGAGGAGGNAGLFGGSGGAGGIGGGGDNGAGGAGGAGGKAGALFGSGGTGGAGGFTPGGAGGHGGAGGAGGTGGQLFGTGGSGGAGGSSFATVGGAGGDGGNAGLGGGGGAGGAGGFGFSGNGGAGGAGGSGGQLFGIGGAGGTGGTGGVNGISGNGGIGAVGGGAGLIGGGGNGGNGGTGMSTGAAGSGGTGGRLFGQDGLNGLT
;
A
#
# COMPACT_ATOMS: atom_id res chain seq x y z
N MET A 1 27.95 -0.36 34.86
CA MET A 1 28.50 -1.09 33.69
C MET A 1 28.15 -0.26 32.47
N SER A 2 29.13 0.35 31.79
CA SER A 2 28.89 1.05 30.53
C SER A 2 28.76 0.02 29.42
N PHE A 3 27.60 -0.10 28.80
CA PHE A 3 27.43 -0.92 27.60
C PHE A 3 27.99 -0.15 26.40
N VAL A 4 28.87 -0.79 25.64
CA VAL A 4 29.32 -0.28 24.34
C VAL A 4 28.45 -0.95 23.30
N LEU A 5 27.66 -0.15 22.58
CA LEU A 5 26.82 -0.60 21.47
C LEU A 5 27.53 -0.23 20.17
N VAL A 6 27.84 -1.24 19.36
CA VAL A 6 28.46 -1.10 18.05
C VAL A 6 27.65 -1.94 17.08
N SER A 7 27.36 -1.43 15.88
CA SER A 7 26.84 -2.24 14.77
C SER A 7 28.01 -2.60 13.85
N PRO A 8 28.49 -3.86 13.88
CA PRO A 8 29.58 -4.29 13.02
C PRO A 8 29.26 -4.12 11.53
N GLU A 9 28.00 -4.33 11.13
CA GLU A 9 27.52 -4.20 9.76
C GLU A 9 27.54 -2.75 9.28
N ALA A 10 27.10 -1.79 10.11
CA ALA A 10 27.16 -0.38 9.77
C ALA A 10 28.61 0.12 9.63
N LEU A 11 29.52 -0.40 10.46
CA LEU A 11 30.96 -0.13 10.34
C LEU A 11 31.58 -0.74 9.08
N ALA A 12 31.17 -1.95 8.71
CA ALA A 12 31.62 -2.60 7.48
C ALA A 12 31.12 -1.86 6.23
N ALA A 13 29.86 -1.41 6.23
CA ALA A 13 29.31 -0.58 5.15
C ALA A 13 30.05 0.76 5.04
N ALA A 14 30.28 1.44 6.17
CA ALA A 14 31.06 2.68 6.20
C ALA A 14 32.50 2.46 5.70
N ALA A 15 33.14 1.33 6.01
CA ALA A 15 34.47 1.00 5.50
C ALA A 15 34.48 0.84 3.97
N ALA A 16 33.44 0.21 3.40
CA ALA A 16 33.28 0.05 1.97
C ALA A 16 33.04 1.40 1.26
N ASP A 17 32.17 2.25 1.82
CA ASP A 17 31.91 3.59 1.29
C ASP A 17 33.18 4.46 1.29
N VAL A 18 33.91 4.45 2.40
CA VAL A 18 35.18 5.17 2.52
C VAL A 18 36.22 4.61 1.54
N ALA A 19 36.29 3.29 1.32
CA ALA A 19 37.14 2.71 0.29
C ALA A 19 36.77 3.20 -1.12
N GLY A 20 35.47 3.31 -1.41
CA GLY A 20 34.96 3.88 -2.67
C GLY A 20 35.43 5.31 -2.91
N ILE A 21 35.36 6.17 -1.89
CA ILE A 21 35.87 7.56 -1.94
C ILE A 21 37.36 7.59 -2.25
N GLY A 22 38.15 6.73 -1.60
CA GLY A 22 39.60 6.62 -1.83
C GLY A 22 39.95 6.23 -3.27
N SER A 23 39.18 5.32 -3.86
CA SER A 23 39.36 4.90 -5.26
C SER A 23 39.07 6.04 -6.24
N SER A 24 38.00 6.81 -5.99
CA SER A 24 37.59 7.95 -6.82
C SER A 24 38.61 9.09 -6.76
N LEU A 25 39.10 9.42 -5.56
CA LEU A 25 40.14 10.43 -5.37
C LEU A 25 41.46 10.01 -6.04
N SER A 26 41.87 8.76 -5.90
CA SER A 26 43.10 8.24 -6.51
C SER A 26 43.03 8.26 -8.04
N SER A 27 41.90 7.84 -8.61
CA SER A 27 41.60 7.91 -10.05
C SER A 27 41.67 9.34 -10.58
N THR A 28 40.98 10.28 -9.91
CA THR A 28 40.94 11.69 -10.31
C THR A 28 42.32 12.35 -10.22
N ASN A 29 43.05 12.05 -9.15
CA ASN A 29 44.38 12.59 -8.92
C ASN A 29 45.40 12.07 -9.94
N ALA A 30 45.26 10.81 -10.38
CA ALA A 30 46.06 10.24 -11.47
C ALA A 30 45.70 10.86 -12.83
N ALA A 31 44.40 11.07 -13.10
CA ALA A 31 43.93 11.66 -14.35
C ALA A 31 44.37 13.12 -14.55
N ALA A 32 44.56 13.88 -13.45
CA ALA A 32 45.00 15.27 -13.46
C ALA A 32 46.52 15.46 -13.38
N ALA A 33 47.29 14.38 -13.16
CA ALA A 33 48.72 14.47 -12.89
C ALA A 33 49.49 15.11 -14.06
N ALA A 34 49.27 14.61 -15.28
CA ALA A 34 49.99 15.09 -16.45
C ALA A 34 49.73 16.58 -16.75
N GLN A 35 48.46 17.02 -16.66
CA GLN A 35 48.08 18.40 -16.97
C GLN A 35 48.56 19.41 -15.92
N THR A 36 48.80 18.96 -14.68
CA THR A 36 49.20 19.84 -13.56
C THR A 36 50.71 19.87 -13.32
N THR A 37 51.46 18.83 -13.72
CA THR A 37 52.92 18.76 -13.52
C THR A 37 53.74 19.17 -14.75
N ALA A 38 53.10 19.35 -15.90
CA ALA A 38 53.74 19.71 -17.16
C ALA A 38 53.17 21.01 -17.76
N VAL A 39 53.04 22.05 -16.93
CA VAL A 39 52.54 23.36 -17.37
C VAL A 39 53.57 23.99 -18.30
N LEU A 40 53.15 24.36 -19.51
CA LEU A 40 54.01 25.01 -20.50
C LEU A 40 54.01 26.54 -20.32
N ALA A 41 55.13 27.18 -20.65
CA ALA A 41 55.22 28.64 -20.66
C ALA A 41 54.29 29.23 -21.75
N ALA A 42 53.54 30.28 -21.39
CA ALA A 42 52.59 30.94 -22.31
C ALA A 42 53.28 31.78 -23.40
N GLY A 43 54.51 32.23 -23.14
CA GLY A 43 55.38 32.96 -24.05
C GLY A 43 56.85 32.58 -23.86
N ALA A 44 57.72 33.08 -24.74
CA ALA A 44 59.16 32.82 -24.69
C ALA A 44 59.92 33.69 -23.68
N ASP A 45 59.21 34.50 -22.89
CA ASP A 45 59.78 35.38 -21.88
C ASP A 45 60.07 34.64 -20.56
N GLU A 46 61.00 35.18 -19.79
CA GLU A 46 61.46 34.58 -18.53
C GLU A 46 60.36 34.55 -17.45
N VAL A 47 59.37 35.45 -17.51
CA VAL A 47 58.25 35.47 -16.56
C VAL A 47 57.33 34.28 -16.81
N SER A 48 56.97 34.03 -18.07
CA SER A 48 56.19 32.85 -18.49
C SER A 48 56.89 31.53 -18.12
N ALA A 49 58.21 31.45 -18.28
CA ALA A 49 58.99 30.28 -17.89
C ALA A 49 59.03 30.07 -16.37
N ALA A 50 59.22 31.14 -15.59
CA ALA A 50 59.22 31.08 -14.12
C ALA A 50 57.85 30.68 -13.55
N VAL A 51 56.76 31.21 -14.13
CA VAL A 51 55.38 30.88 -13.74
C VAL A 51 55.06 29.41 -14.07
N ALA A 52 55.43 28.93 -15.25
CA ALA A 52 55.26 27.52 -15.63
C ALA A 52 56.04 26.56 -14.71
N SER A 53 57.27 26.93 -14.32
CA SER A 53 58.09 26.18 -13.36
C SER A 53 57.46 26.16 -11.96
N LEU A 54 56.95 27.29 -11.48
CA LEU A 54 56.28 27.39 -10.18
C LEU A 54 55.04 26.47 -10.12
N PHE A 55 54.17 26.54 -11.13
CA PHE A 55 52.96 25.70 -11.16
C PHE A 55 53.27 24.22 -11.34
N SER A 56 54.25 23.87 -12.19
CA SER A 56 54.69 22.47 -12.35
C SER A 56 55.32 21.93 -11.05
N GLY A 57 56.11 22.75 -10.35
CA GLY A 57 56.67 22.41 -9.04
C GLY A 57 55.60 22.24 -7.96
N HIS A 58 54.57 23.08 -7.96
CA HIS A 58 53.41 22.95 -7.07
C HIS A 58 52.62 21.67 -7.37
N GLY A 59 52.38 21.35 -8.65
CA GLY A 59 51.74 20.10 -9.08
C GLY A 59 52.50 18.87 -8.58
N GLN A 60 53.83 18.86 -8.68
CA GLN A 60 54.66 17.75 -8.18
C GLN A 60 54.63 17.62 -6.65
N ALA A 61 54.58 18.74 -5.92
CA ALA A 61 54.44 18.72 -4.46
C ALA A 61 53.07 18.20 -4.03
N TYR A 62 52.01 18.63 -4.72
CA TYR A 62 50.65 18.12 -4.52
C TYR A 62 50.57 16.61 -4.77
N GLN A 63 51.15 16.10 -5.86
CA GLN A 63 51.17 14.66 -6.15
C GLN A 63 51.87 13.83 -5.06
N ARG A 64 52.98 14.35 -4.50
CA ARG A 64 53.66 13.70 -3.36
C ARG A 64 52.80 13.68 -2.10
N LEU A 65 52.07 14.76 -1.81
CA LEU A 65 51.15 14.82 -0.68
C LEU A 65 49.95 13.89 -0.86
N SER A 66 49.35 13.87 -2.06
CA SER A 66 48.23 12.98 -2.39
C SER A 66 48.59 11.50 -2.24
N ALA A 67 49.83 11.11 -2.56
CA ALA A 67 50.32 9.75 -2.32
C ALA A 67 50.41 9.39 -0.83
N HIS A 68 50.81 10.33 0.03
CA HIS A 68 50.81 10.13 1.50
C HIS A 68 49.37 10.06 2.04
N ALA A 69 48.46 10.88 1.52
CA ALA A 69 47.05 10.84 1.88
C ALA A 69 46.38 9.52 1.47
N ALA A 70 46.70 8.99 0.30
CA ALA A 70 46.20 7.68 -0.16
C ALA A 70 46.67 6.54 0.76
N ALA A 71 47.95 6.53 1.16
CA ALA A 71 48.47 5.53 2.09
C ALA A 71 47.81 5.60 3.48
N PHE A 72 47.54 6.81 3.99
CA PHE A 72 46.77 7.01 5.22
C PHE A 72 45.33 6.50 5.08
N HIS A 73 44.68 6.80 3.94
CA HIS A 73 43.32 6.36 3.65
C HIS A 73 43.18 4.84 3.63
N GLU A 74 44.13 4.13 3.00
CA GLU A 74 44.18 2.67 3.02
C GLU A 74 44.32 2.10 4.43
N GLN A 75 45.21 2.68 5.25
CA GLN A 75 45.38 2.27 6.65
C GLN A 75 44.11 2.51 7.47
N PHE A 76 43.39 3.61 7.22
CA PHE A 76 42.14 3.92 7.88
C PHE A 76 41.03 2.92 7.52
N VAL A 77 40.86 2.59 6.24
CA VAL A 77 39.91 1.56 5.77
C VAL A 77 40.24 0.19 6.36
N GLN A 78 41.52 -0.19 6.38
CA GLN A 78 41.97 -1.45 6.98
C GLN A 78 41.65 -1.52 8.48
N ALA A 79 41.91 -0.44 9.22
CA ALA A 79 41.61 -0.36 10.64
C ALA A 79 40.10 -0.44 10.93
N LEU A 80 39.27 0.22 10.12
CA LEU A 80 37.82 0.18 10.25
C LEU A 80 37.24 -1.22 9.96
N THR A 81 37.77 -1.87 8.92
CA THR A 81 37.40 -3.25 8.54
C THR A 81 37.81 -4.26 9.61
N ALA A 82 39.03 -4.12 10.14
CA ALA A 82 39.51 -4.95 11.25
C ALA A 82 38.67 -4.72 12.51
N GLY A 83 38.33 -3.48 12.83
CA GLY A 83 37.43 -3.13 13.93
C GLY A 83 36.08 -3.84 13.80
N ALA A 84 35.42 -3.74 12.65
CA ALA A 84 34.17 -4.44 12.36
C ALA A 84 34.28 -5.96 12.56
N GLY A 85 35.35 -6.59 12.05
CA GLY A 85 35.60 -8.02 12.24
C GLY A 85 35.85 -8.42 13.70
N THR A 86 36.46 -7.54 14.49
CA THR A 86 36.72 -7.80 15.91
C THR A 86 35.42 -7.75 16.73
N TYR A 87 34.53 -6.81 16.43
CA TYR A 87 33.22 -6.76 17.08
C TYR A 87 32.33 -7.93 16.65
N ALA A 88 32.32 -8.29 15.35
CA ALA A 88 31.58 -9.44 14.85
C ALA A 88 32.07 -10.78 15.44
N SER A 89 33.39 -10.96 15.61
CA SER A 89 33.93 -12.18 16.24
C SER A 89 33.64 -12.25 17.75
N ALA A 90 33.59 -11.11 18.44
CA ALA A 90 33.16 -11.05 19.83
C ALA A 90 31.67 -11.40 19.99
N GLU A 91 30.81 -10.98 19.05
CA GLU A 91 29.41 -11.42 19.00
C GLU A 91 29.31 -12.93 18.74
N ALA A 92 30.01 -13.45 17.73
CA ALA A 92 30.01 -14.88 17.41
C ALA A 92 30.49 -15.77 18.57
N ALA A 93 31.51 -15.34 19.33
CA ALA A 93 31.99 -16.06 20.51
C ALA A 93 30.92 -16.17 21.61
N ASN A 94 30.07 -15.16 21.75
CA ASN A 94 28.96 -15.14 22.72
C ASN A 94 27.72 -15.92 22.25
N VAL A 95 27.58 -16.24 20.96
CA VAL A 95 26.46 -17.04 20.42
C VAL A 95 26.63 -18.55 20.70
N SER A 96 27.87 -19.05 20.74
CA SER A 96 28.12 -20.51 20.83
C SER A 96 27.54 -21.21 22.08
N PRO A 97 27.56 -20.64 23.31
CA PRO A 97 26.95 -21.29 24.47
C PRO A 97 25.42 -21.24 24.47
N LEU A 98 24.84 -20.19 23.87
CA LEU A 98 23.38 -20.03 23.73
C LEU A 98 22.79 -21.01 22.71
N GLN A 99 23.50 -21.26 21.60
CA GLN A 99 23.08 -22.25 20.61
C GLN A 99 23.07 -23.67 21.19
N GLN A 100 24.07 -24.05 22.00
CA GLN A 100 24.11 -25.37 22.68
C GLN A 100 22.92 -25.57 23.63
N LEU A 101 22.53 -24.52 24.35
CA LEU A 101 21.34 -24.56 25.21
C LEU A 101 20.05 -24.72 24.41
N LEU A 102 19.92 -23.99 23.29
CA LEU A 102 18.76 -24.11 22.39
C LEU A 102 18.66 -25.51 21.78
N ASP A 103 19.78 -26.10 21.37
CA ASP A 103 19.83 -27.46 20.83
C ASP A 103 19.39 -28.48 21.89
N ALA A 104 19.83 -28.33 23.14
CA ALA A 104 19.40 -29.17 24.26
C ALA A 104 17.91 -29.03 24.58
N ILE A 105 17.35 -27.81 24.49
CA ILE A 105 15.90 -27.56 24.66
C ILE A 105 15.10 -28.17 23.51
N ASN A 106 15.60 -28.07 22.28
CA ASN A 106 14.92 -28.53 21.09
C ASN A 106 14.99 -30.05 20.90
N ALA A 107 16.07 -30.70 21.32
CA ALA A 107 16.33 -32.11 21.02
C ALA A 107 15.16 -33.05 21.38
N PRO A 108 14.56 -33.00 22.59
CA PRO A 108 13.46 -33.90 22.94
C PRO A 108 12.22 -33.71 22.06
N VAL A 109 11.88 -32.45 21.74
CA VAL A 109 10.68 -32.13 20.93
C VAL A 109 10.92 -32.43 19.46
N LYS A 110 12.13 -32.18 18.96
CA LYS A 110 12.52 -32.45 17.58
C LYS A 110 12.62 -33.95 17.32
N GLU A 111 13.11 -34.74 18.28
CA GLU A 111 13.12 -36.21 18.19
C GLU A 111 11.70 -36.79 18.22
N ALA A 112 10.83 -36.27 19.09
CA ALA A 112 9.46 -36.76 19.22
C ALA A 112 8.52 -36.36 18.07
N THR A 113 8.71 -35.16 17.49
CA THR A 113 7.73 -34.57 16.56
C THR A 113 8.30 -34.23 15.17
N GLY A 114 9.61 -34.39 14.98
CA GLY A 114 10.31 -33.96 13.75
C GLY A 114 10.46 -32.44 13.61
N ARG A 115 10.00 -31.66 14.59
CA ARG A 115 9.89 -30.20 14.51
C ARG A 115 10.38 -29.57 15.82
N PRO A 116 11.23 -28.52 15.77
CA PRO A 116 11.80 -27.94 16.99
C PRO A 116 10.72 -27.26 17.84
N LEU A 117 11.02 -27.05 19.12
CA LEU A 117 10.18 -26.24 20.00
C LEU A 117 10.37 -24.75 19.68
N ILE A 118 11.62 -24.34 19.49
CA ILE A 118 12.05 -22.98 19.21
C ILE A 118 12.91 -22.97 17.96
N GLY A 119 12.58 -22.11 17.01
CA GLY A 119 13.39 -21.84 15.83
C GLY A 119 12.53 -21.62 14.60
N ASN A 120 13.06 -20.84 13.65
CA ASN A 120 12.32 -20.51 12.45
C ASN A 120 12.29 -21.67 11.46
N GLY A 121 11.24 -21.67 10.64
CA GLY A 121 11.10 -22.58 9.52
C GLY A 121 12.11 -22.24 8.43
N ALA A 122 12.73 -23.27 7.85
CA ALA A 122 13.62 -23.12 6.72
C ALA A 122 12.88 -22.56 5.50
N ASN A 123 13.48 -21.56 4.86
CA ASN A 123 13.03 -21.09 3.55
C ASN A 123 13.21 -22.20 2.50
N ALA A 124 12.31 -22.29 1.53
CA ALA A 124 12.50 -23.12 0.36
C ALA A 124 13.36 -22.40 -0.68
N ALA A 125 14.13 -23.18 -1.46
CA ALA A 125 15.10 -22.63 -2.41
C ALA A 125 14.42 -21.86 -3.56
N PRO A 126 15.01 -20.74 -4.04
CA PRO A 126 14.57 -20.07 -5.26
C PRO A 126 14.50 -21.05 -6.44
N GLY A 127 13.47 -20.90 -7.28
CA GLY A 127 13.27 -21.76 -8.45
C GLY A 127 12.76 -23.18 -8.16
N SER A 128 12.56 -23.57 -6.90
CA SER A 128 12.09 -24.91 -6.56
C SER A 128 10.56 -25.07 -6.63
N GLY A 129 9.81 -23.98 -6.47
CA GLY A 129 8.36 -24.01 -6.24
C GLY A 129 7.93 -24.75 -4.95
N GLN A 130 8.88 -25.08 -4.07
CA GLN A 130 8.59 -25.83 -2.84
C GLN A 130 8.07 -24.93 -1.73
N ASN A 131 7.27 -25.49 -0.84
CA ASN A 131 6.74 -24.77 0.31
C ASN A 131 7.83 -24.50 1.34
N GLY A 132 7.74 -23.35 2.02
CA GLY A 132 8.56 -23.08 3.20
C GLY A 132 8.21 -24.02 4.35
N ALA A 133 9.20 -24.37 5.16
CA ALA A 133 8.98 -25.22 6.32
C ALA A 133 8.26 -24.45 7.44
N ALA A 134 7.53 -25.17 8.28
CA ALA A 134 6.86 -24.56 9.43
C ALA A 134 7.87 -24.16 10.52
N GLY A 135 7.59 -23.06 11.23
CA GLY A 135 8.35 -22.63 12.41
C GLY A 135 8.21 -23.60 13.58
N GLY A 136 9.03 -23.44 14.63
CA GLY A 136 8.98 -24.24 15.84
C GLY A 136 7.63 -24.18 16.55
N TRP A 137 7.32 -25.16 17.39
CA TRP A 137 5.99 -25.26 18.01
C TRP A 137 5.62 -24.09 18.92
N LEU A 138 6.59 -23.54 19.65
CA LEU A 138 6.40 -22.48 20.64
C LEU A 138 6.75 -21.11 20.05
N ILE A 139 8.01 -20.91 19.65
CA ILE A 139 8.49 -19.68 19.03
C ILE A 139 9.15 -20.05 17.70
N GLY A 140 8.66 -19.47 16.62
CA GLY A 140 9.29 -19.67 15.32
C GLY A 140 8.43 -19.13 14.20
N ASP A 141 9.06 -18.33 13.36
CA ASP A 141 8.46 -17.84 12.13
C ASP A 141 8.41 -18.95 11.09
N GLY A 142 7.46 -18.89 10.18
CA GLY A 142 7.40 -19.77 9.04
C GLY A 142 8.47 -19.43 8.00
N GLY A 143 9.01 -20.44 7.33
CA GLY A 143 9.94 -20.23 6.21
C GLY A 143 9.25 -19.67 4.98
N ALA A 144 9.96 -18.87 4.19
CA ALA A 144 9.47 -18.38 2.91
C ALA A 144 9.31 -19.53 1.89
N GLY A 145 8.27 -19.45 1.06
CA GLY A 145 8.10 -20.35 -0.09
C GLY A 145 9.15 -20.10 -1.17
N GLY A 146 9.56 -21.17 -1.85
CA GLY A 146 10.47 -21.11 -2.99
C GLY A 146 9.75 -20.53 -4.20
N SER A 147 10.40 -19.63 -4.94
CA SER A 147 9.88 -19.17 -6.22
C SER A 147 9.83 -20.31 -7.24
N GLY A 148 8.98 -20.21 -8.25
CA GLY A 148 8.98 -21.15 -9.38
C GLY A 148 10.22 -20.98 -10.27
N ALA A 149 10.64 -22.06 -10.96
CA ALA A 149 11.79 -22.03 -11.87
C ALA A 149 11.54 -21.09 -13.07
N PRO A 150 12.41 -20.10 -13.36
CA PRO A 150 12.23 -19.19 -14.49
C PRO A 150 12.00 -19.91 -15.82
N GLY A 151 11.06 -19.40 -16.61
CA GLY A 151 10.73 -19.95 -17.93
C GLY A 151 9.82 -21.18 -17.93
N THR A 152 9.46 -21.74 -16.76
CA THR A 152 8.70 -23.00 -16.67
C THR A 152 7.20 -22.82 -16.44
N GLY A 153 6.76 -21.68 -15.92
CA GLY A 153 5.37 -21.47 -15.50
C GLY A 153 5.00 -22.22 -14.23
N GLN A 154 6.00 -22.76 -13.53
CA GLN A 154 5.82 -23.39 -12.23
C GLN A 154 5.30 -22.38 -11.20
N ASN A 155 4.33 -22.81 -10.40
CA ASN A 155 3.81 -22.03 -9.30
C ASN A 155 4.88 -21.82 -8.22
N GLY A 156 4.78 -20.71 -7.49
CA GLY A 156 5.53 -20.51 -6.26
C GLY A 156 4.99 -21.40 -5.14
N GLY A 157 5.89 -21.82 -4.24
CA GLY A 157 5.51 -22.60 -3.08
C GLY A 157 4.85 -21.75 -2.00
N SER A 158 3.98 -22.34 -1.18
CA SER A 158 3.36 -21.60 -0.08
C SER A 158 4.38 -21.29 1.02
N GLY A 159 4.15 -20.19 1.74
CA GLY A 159 4.89 -19.90 2.97
C GLY A 159 4.58 -20.91 4.06
N GLY A 160 5.57 -21.15 4.93
CA GLY A 160 5.42 -22.01 6.10
C GLY A 160 4.52 -21.36 7.15
N ALA A 161 3.77 -22.17 7.89
CA ALA A 161 3.03 -21.70 9.05
C ALA A 161 3.96 -21.44 10.24
N ALA A 162 3.64 -20.44 11.04
CA ALA A 162 4.33 -20.16 12.30
C ALA A 162 3.98 -21.14 13.43
N GLY A 163 4.65 -20.97 14.57
CA GLY A 163 4.39 -21.66 15.84
C GLY A 163 3.18 -21.14 16.64
N LEU A 164 3.28 -21.18 17.97
CA LEU A 164 2.35 -20.48 18.86
C LEU A 164 2.57 -18.96 18.79
N PHE A 165 3.84 -18.57 18.82
CA PHE A 165 4.35 -17.22 18.58
C PHE A 165 5.22 -17.24 17.33
N GLY A 166 4.93 -16.39 16.35
CA GLY A 166 5.71 -16.31 15.13
C GLY A 166 4.90 -15.71 13.97
N ALA A 167 5.61 -15.23 12.96
CA ALA A 167 5.06 -14.68 11.74
C ALA A 167 4.98 -15.78 10.69
N GLY A 168 3.90 -15.82 9.92
CA GLY A 168 3.79 -16.73 8.79
C GLY A 168 4.82 -16.39 7.72
N GLY A 169 5.37 -17.40 7.06
CA GLY A 169 6.32 -17.20 5.97
C GLY A 169 5.65 -16.58 4.75
N ALA A 170 6.38 -15.76 3.99
CA ALA A 170 5.88 -15.23 2.72
C ALA A 170 5.72 -16.36 1.68
N GLY A 171 4.71 -16.24 0.81
CA GLY A 171 4.55 -17.12 -0.35
C GLY A 171 5.63 -16.86 -1.40
N GLY A 172 6.07 -17.92 -2.09
CA GLY A 172 7.04 -17.81 -3.18
C GLY A 172 6.43 -17.19 -4.43
N ALA A 173 7.21 -16.42 -5.19
CA ALA A 173 6.76 -15.87 -6.47
C ALA A 173 6.56 -16.98 -7.53
N GLY A 174 5.55 -16.82 -8.39
CA GLY A 174 5.36 -17.68 -9.55
C GLY A 174 6.46 -17.52 -10.60
N ALA A 175 6.75 -18.58 -11.36
CA ALA A 175 7.72 -18.53 -12.44
C ALA A 175 7.22 -17.70 -13.61
N SER A 176 8.14 -16.97 -14.24
CA SER A 176 7.91 -16.39 -15.55
C SER A 176 7.86 -17.45 -16.66
N THR A 177 7.23 -17.15 -17.79
CA THR A 177 7.22 -18.00 -19.00
C THR A 177 7.42 -17.20 -20.28
N LYS A 178 7.99 -17.86 -21.30
CA LYS A 178 8.01 -17.35 -22.69
C LYS A 178 6.90 -17.97 -23.56
N ALA A 179 6.35 -19.11 -23.13
CA ALA A 179 5.25 -19.79 -23.79
C ALA A 179 4.37 -20.45 -22.73
N GLY A 180 3.06 -20.24 -22.82
CA GLY A 180 2.08 -20.68 -21.81
C GLY A 180 1.94 -19.69 -20.65
N ASP A 181 1.09 -20.04 -19.69
CA ASP A 181 0.73 -19.15 -18.59
C ASP A 181 1.88 -18.99 -17.59
N GLY A 182 1.99 -17.81 -16.99
CA GLY A 182 2.88 -17.58 -15.86
C GLY A 182 2.41 -18.38 -14.64
N GLY A 183 3.36 -18.82 -13.81
CA GLY A 183 3.03 -19.59 -12.62
C GLY A 183 2.28 -18.74 -11.60
N ALA A 184 1.33 -19.32 -10.86
CA ALA A 184 0.68 -18.61 -9.76
C ALA A 184 1.67 -18.36 -8.62
N GLY A 185 1.47 -17.26 -7.88
CA GLY A 185 2.17 -17.01 -6.63
C GLY A 185 1.71 -17.98 -5.54
N GLY A 186 2.63 -18.34 -4.64
CA GLY A 186 2.34 -19.19 -3.49
C GLY A 186 1.53 -18.46 -2.43
N ALA A 187 0.68 -19.18 -1.71
CA ALA A 187 -0.06 -18.61 -0.57
C ALA A 187 0.88 -18.19 0.56
N GLY A 188 0.55 -17.13 1.29
CA GLY A 188 1.23 -16.76 2.53
C GLY A 188 0.95 -17.78 3.65
N GLY A 189 1.93 -17.98 4.52
CA GLY A 189 1.82 -18.87 5.68
C GLY A 189 0.92 -18.29 6.76
N ALA A 190 0.26 -19.16 7.53
CA ALA A 190 -0.54 -18.72 8.68
C ALA A 190 0.35 -18.11 9.79
N GLY A 191 -0.15 -17.06 10.44
CA GLY A 191 0.49 -16.45 11.61
C GLY A 191 0.43 -17.35 12.84
N GLY A 192 1.18 -16.99 13.89
CA GLY A 192 1.28 -17.78 15.11
C GLY A 192 -0.07 -17.95 15.79
N ARG A 193 -0.37 -19.16 16.28
CA ARG A 193 -1.71 -19.51 16.79
C ARG A 193 -2.21 -18.56 17.87
N LEU A 194 -1.33 -18.01 18.71
CA LEU A 194 -1.69 -17.00 19.70
C LEU A 194 -1.34 -15.60 19.20
N TRP A 195 -0.11 -15.40 18.75
CA TRP A 195 0.38 -14.09 18.35
C TRP A 195 1.36 -14.16 17.17
N GLY A 196 1.27 -13.16 16.29
CA GLY A 196 2.12 -12.99 15.12
C GLY A 196 1.30 -12.89 13.84
N ASN A 197 1.79 -12.09 12.91
CA ASN A 197 1.08 -11.81 11.67
C ASN A 197 1.21 -12.94 10.67
N ALA A 198 0.22 -13.08 9.81
CA ALA A 198 0.32 -14.03 8.71
C ALA A 198 1.24 -13.50 7.60
N GLY A 199 1.78 -14.44 6.82
CA GLY A 199 2.65 -14.13 5.69
C GLY A 199 1.89 -13.54 4.51
N ALA A 200 2.54 -12.67 3.75
CA ALA A 200 2.01 -12.18 2.48
C ALA A 200 2.00 -13.28 1.41
N GLY A 201 1.05 -13.20 0.49
CA GLY A 201 1.02 -14.04 -0.71
C GLY A 201 2.13 -13.66 -1.69
N GLY A 202 2.63 -14.64 -2.43
CA GLY A 202 3.65 -14.44 -3.45
C GLY A 202 3.10 -13.77 -4.70
N ALA A 203 3.93 -13.00 -5.41
CA ALA A 203 3.54 -12.43 -6.70
C ALA A 203 3.33 -13.52 -7.77
N GLY A 204 2.39 -13.30 -8.68
CA GLY A 204 2.19 -14.12 -9.86
C GLY A 204 3.32 -13.95 -10.88
N GLY A 205 3.66 -15.02 -11.57
CA GLY A 205 4.69 -15.05 -12.60
C GLY A 205 4.24 -14.35 -13.88
N PRO A 206 5.10 -13.56 -14.54
CA PRO A 206 4.75 -12.91 -15.80
C PRO A 206 4.85 -13.84 -17.01
N ALA A 207 3.99 -13.62 -18.00
CA ALA A 207 4.00 -14.32 -19.29
C ALA A 207 4.44 -13.38 -20.42
N ALA A 208 5.59 -13.65 -21.03
CA ALA A 208 6.21 -12.73 -21.97
C ALA A 208 6.13 -13.14 -23.45
N GLY A 209 5.51 -14.28 -23.77
CA GLY A 209 5.31 -14.70 -25.16
C GLY A 209 4.17 -15.73 -25.35
N GLY A 210 3.66 -15.83 -26.58
CA GLY A 210 2.53 -16.70 -26.94
C GLY A 210 1.17 -16.16 -26.50
N THR A 211 0.15 -17.02 -26.39
CA THR A 211 -1.20 -16.66 -25.89
C THR A 211 -1.34 -16.82 -24.37
N GLY A 212 -0.23 -16.80 -23.63
CA GLY A 212 -0.18 -17.15 -22.21
C GLY A 212 -0.57 -16.00 -21.28
N ASN A 213 -1.38 -16.31 -20.28
CA ASN A 213 -1.84 -15.37 -19.28
C ASN A 213 -0.78 -15.17 -18.19
N GLY A 214 -0.77 -14.00 -17.55
CA GLY A 214 0.00 -13.79 -16.32
C GLY A 214 -0.54 -14.70 -15.21
N GLY A 215 0.35 -15.18 -14.34
CA GLY A 215 -0.04 -16.00 -13.20
C GLY A 215 -0.79 -15.19 -12.15
N ALA A 216 -1.77 -15.80 -11.48
CA ALA A 216 -2.46 -15.14 -10.38
C ALA A 216 -1.52 -14.89 -9.19
N GLY A 217 -1.78 -13.82 -8.42
CA GLY A 217 -1.13 -13.59 -7.15
C GLY A 217 -1.57 -14.62 -6.10
N GLY A 218 -0.66 -14.98 -5.19
CA GLY A 218 -0.96 -15.88 -4.08
C GLY A 218 -1.85 -15.21 -3.04
N VAL A 219 -2.74 -15.96 -2.40
CA VAL A 219 -3.55 -15.44 -1.29
C VAL A 219 -2.68 -15.13 -0.07
N GLY A 220 -3.05 -14.11 0.70
CA GLY A 220 -2.44 -13.82 1.99
C GLY A 220 -2.78 -14.89 3.04
N GLY A 221 -1.87 -15.13 3.98
CA GLY A 221 -2.08 -16.09 5.06
C GLY A 221 -3.13 -15.62 6.07
N ALA A 222 -3.79 -16.55 6.78
CA ALA A 222 -4.71 -16.21 7.86
C ALA A 222 -3.97 -15.85 9.16
N GLY A 223 -4.46 -14.83 9.86
CA GLY A 223 -4.01 -14.49 11.21
C GLY A 223 -4.37 -15.57 12.23
N GLY A 224 -3.59 -15.66 13.32
CA GLY A 224 -3.85 -16.57 14.44
C GLY A 224 -4.96 -16.09 15.38
N LEU A 225 -4.81 -16.16 16.71
CA LEU A 225 -5.82 -15.61 17.61
C LEU A 225 -5.85 -14.07 17.57
N LEU A 226 -4.68 -13.45 17.62
CA LEU A 226 -4.51 -12.00 17.76
C LEU A 226 -3.81 -11.34 16.55
N GLY A 227 -3.31 -12.15 15.61
CA GLY A 227 -2.56 -11.66 14.45
C GLY A 227 -3.44 -11.05 13.35
N ALA A 228 -2.86 -10.14 12.56
CA ALA A 228 -3.48 -9.66 11.33
C ALA A 228 -3.39 -10.70 10.20
N GLY A 229 -4.33 -10.61 9.26
CA GLY A 229 -4.25 -11.34 8.00
C GLY A 229 -3.13 -10.80 7.09
N GLY A 230 -2.55 -11.67 6.28
CA GLY A 230 -1.49 -11.33 5.35
C GLY A 230 -2.04 -10.64 4.10
N ALA A 231 -1.25 -9.76 3.48
CA ALA A 231 -1.63 -9.17 2.19
C ALA A 231 -1.63 -10.22 1.08
N GLY A 232 -2.52 -10.08 0.10
CA GLY A 232 -2.50 -10.86 -1.13
C GLY A 232 -1.35 -10.44 -2.05
N GLY A 233 -0.86 -11.39 -2.84
CA GLY A 233 0.19 -11.16 -3.82
C GLY A 233 -0.33 -10.46 -5.08
N THR A 234 0.52 -9.69 -5.74
CA THR A 234 0.18 -9.06 -7.03
C THR A 234 0.06 -10.09 -8.14
N GLY A 235 -0.83 -9.87 -9.10
CA GLY A 235 -0.92 -10.68 -10.32
C GLY A 235 0.26 -10.46 -11.27
N GLY A 236 0.59 -11.48 -12.04
CA GLY A 236 1.66 -11.46 -13.04
C GLY A 236 1.28 -10.69 -14.29
N ALA A 237 2.24 -10.03 -14.92
CA ALA A 237 2.01 -9.28 -16.15
C ALA A 237 2.03 -10.19 -17.39
N SER A 238 1.23 -9.89 -18.42
CA SER A 238 1.30 -10.54 -19.74
C SER A 238 1.49 -9.54 -20.87
N ASN A 239 2.46 -9.78 -21.76
CA ASN A 239 2.66 -8.91 -22.92
C ASN A 239 1.74 -9.27 -24.12
N ALA A 240 1.06 -10.41 -24.08
CA ALA A 240 0.30 -10.91 -25.23
C ALA A 240 -1.13 -11.39 -24.92
N ALA A 241 -1.45 -11.66 -23.65
CA ALA A 241 -2.75 -12.15 -23.23
C ALA A 241 -3.24 -11.41 -21.98
N ALA A 242 -4.05 -12.09 -21.14
CA ALA A 242 -4.57 -11.49 -19.93
C ALA A 242 -3.49 -11.38 -18.84
N GLY A 243 -3.54 -10.32 -18.04
CA GLY A 243 -2.80 -10.25 -16.78
C GLY A 243 -3.38 -11.23 -15.75
N GLY A 244 -2.55 -11.64 -14.80
CA GLY A 244 -3.00 -12.47 -13.68
C GLY A 244 -3.82 -11.67 -12.68
N THR A 245 -4.81 -12.27 -12.05
CA THR A 245 -5.57 -11.61 -10.98
C THR A 245 -4.70 -11.40 -9.73
N GLY A 246 -5.03 -10.40 -8.93
CA GLY A 246 -4.45 -10.23 -7.61
C GLY A 246 -4.93 -11.33 -6.64
N GLY A 247 -4.06 -11.73 -5.72
CA GLY A 247 -4.41 -12.67 -4.66
C GLY A 247 -5.31 -12.01 -3.62
N ALA A 248 -6.25 -12.76 -3.04
CA ALA A 248 -7.07 -12.24 -1.94
C ALA A 248 -6.23 -11.99 -0.68
N GLY A 249 -6.62 -11.02 0.13
CA GLY A 249 -6.07 -10.81 1.46
C GLY A 249 -6.48 -11.92 2.43
N GLY A 250 -5.61 -12.23 3.38
CA GLY A 250 -5.89 -13.21 4.43
C GLY A 250 -6.83 -12.66 5.50
N THR A 251 -7.62 -13.53 6.12
CA THR A 251 -8.53 -13.12 7.19
C THR A 251 -7.77 -12.76 8.48
N GLY A 252 -8.26 -11.78 9.23
CA GLY A 252 -7.79 -11.47 10.56
C GLY A 252 -8.06 -12.60 11.57
N GLY A 253 -7.30 -12.63 12.65
CA GLY A 253 -7.46 -13.61 13.72
C GLY A 253 -8.77 -13.49 14.49
N VAL A 254 -9.22 -14.56 15.15
CA VAL A 254 -10.55 -14.64 15.82
C VAL A 254 -10.80 -13.48 16.81
N LEU A 255 -9.77 -13.05 17.54
CA LEU A 255 -9.80 -11.95 18.52
C LEU A 255 -8.90 -10.77 18.11
N SER A 256 -8.44 -10.74 16.87
CA SER A 256 -7.48 -9.74 16.36
C SER A 256 -7.97 -8.30 16.51
N GLY A 257 -9.27 -8.05 16.33
CA GLY A 257 -9.82 -6.70 16.50
C GLY A 257 -9.76 -6.15 17.93
N LEU A 258 -9.64 -6.99 18.96
CA LEU A 258 -9.49 -6.50 20.34
C LEU A 258 -8.13 -5.82 20.56
N VAL A 259 -7.13 -6.17 19.74
CA VAL A 259 -5.81 -5.53 19.74
C VAL A 259 -5.63 -4.57 18.56
N GLY A 260 -6.70 -4.29 17.81
CA GLY A 260 -6.69 -3.35 16.68
C GLY A 260 -6.08 -3.91 15.39
N ASN A 261 -6.04 -5.24 15.24
CA ASN A 261 -5.63 -5.93 14.01
C ASN A 261 -6.86 -6.24 13.14
N GLY A 262 -6.67 -6.44 11.83
CA GLY A 262 -7.73 -6.68 10.86
C GLY A 262 -7.39 -7.69 9.78
N GLY A 263 -8.24 -7.75 8.75
CA GLY A 263 -7.98 -8.52 7.54
C GLY A 263 -6.84 -7.92 6.70
N GLY A 264 -6.15 -8.78 5.96
CA GLY A 264 -5.11 -8.36 5.02
C GLY A 264 -5.70 -7.77 3.75
N ASN A 265 -4.94 -6.91 3.07
CA ASN A 265 -5.40 -6.28 1.83
C ASN A 265 -5.31 -7.23 0.64
N GLY A 266 -6.18 -7.04 -0.35
CA GLY A 266 -6.11 -7.73 -1.63
C GLY A 266 -4.92 -7.28 -2.46
N GLY A 267 -4.38 -8.20 -3.26
CA GLY A 267 -3.29 -7.93 -4.20
C GLY A 267 -3.77 -7.19 -5.45
N VAL A 268 -2.87 -6.44 -6.08
CA VAL A 268 -3.16 -5.72 -7.34
C VAL A 268 -3.21 -6.71 -8.51
N GLY A 269 -4.11 -6.49 -9.45
CA GLY A 269 -4.17 -7.23 -10.70
C GLY A 269 -2.99 -6.93 -11.64
N GLY A 270 -2.57 -7.93 -12.42
CA GLY A 270 -1.45 -7.82 -13.35
C GLY A 270 -1.80 -7.06 -14.62
N TYR A 271 -0.79 -6.44 -15.23
CA TYR A 271 -0.91 -5.89 -16.58
C TYR A 271 -1.24 -6.98 -17.60
N GLY A 272 -2.07 -6.69 -18.60
CA GLY A 272 -2.19 -7.57 -19.76
C GLY A 272 -2.58 -6.83 -21.03
N SER A 273 -1.92 -7.15 -22.14
CA SER A 273 -2.18 -6.48 -23.41
C SER A 273 -3.58 -6.81 -23.97
N ALA A 274 -4.06 -8.04 -23.77
CA ALA A 274 -5.38 -8.47 -24.24
C ALA A 274 -6.49 -8.28 -23.19
N ALA A 275 -6.17 -8.30 -21.90
CA ALA A 275 -7.05 -7.98 -20.79
C ALA A 275 -6.20 -7.79 -19.53
N ALA A 276 -6.56 -6.90 -18.63
CA ALA A 276 -5.89 -6.85 -17.33
C ALA A 276 -6.40 -7.96 -16.38
N GLY A 277 -5.65 -8.25 -15.33
CA GLY A 277 -6.15 -9.06 -14.23
C GLY A 277 -6.93 -8.23 -13.22
N ASP A 278 -8.01 -8.79 -12.66
CA ASP A 278 -8.77 -8.15 -11.60
C ASP A 278 -7.97 -8.02 -10.30
N GLY A 279 -8.34 -7.06 -9.47
CA GLY A 279 -7.81 -6.95 -8.12
C GLY A 279 -8.31 -8.07 -7.21
N GLY A 280 -7.47 -8.48 -6.25
CA GLY A 280 -7.86 -9.46 -5.24
C GLY A 280 -8.80 -8.85 -4.20
N ALA A 281 -9.74 -9.62 -3.66
CA ALA A 281 -10.59 -9.14 -2.57
C ALA A 281 -9.78 -8.90 -1.27
N GLY A 282 -10.23 -7.97 -0.45
CA GLY A 282 -9.72 -7.77 0.90
C GLY A 282 -10.12 -8.93 1.82
N GLY A 283 -9.25 -9.26 2.77
CA GLY A 283 -9.53 -10.26 3.79
C GLY A 283 -10.53 -9.76 4.81
N ASN A 284 -11.40 -10.64 5.32
CA ASN A 284 -12.34 -10.25 6.38
C ASN A 284 -11.61 -9.97 7.70
N GLY A 285 -12.22 -9.13 8.55
CA GLY A 285 -11.81 -8.92 9.93
C GLY A 285 -11.96 -10.18 10.80
N GLY A 286 -11.49 -10.10 12.05
CA GLY A 286 -11.59 -11.20 13.01
C GLY A 286 -13.02 -11.54 13.39
N PHE A 287 -13.28 -12.77 13.86
CA PHE A 287 -14.65 -13.23 14.16
C PHE A 287 -15.43 -12.28 15.07
N LEU A 288 -14.84 -11.81 16.19
CA LEU A 288 -15.55 -10.96 17.15
C LEU A 288 -15.50 -9.47 16.77
N ALA A 289 -14.31 -9.00 16.40
CA ALA A 289 -14.03 -7.62 16.05
C ALA A 289 -12.89 -7.55 15.02
N GLY A 290 -12.82 -6.43 14.31
CA GLY A 290 -11.68 -6.05 13.47
C GLY A 290 -12.14 -5.47 12.14
N SER A 291 -11.33 -4.59 11.57
CA SER A 291 -11.62 -4.02 10.25
C SER A 291 -11.38 -5.06 9.14
N GLY A 292 -12.21 -5.00 8.10
CA GLY A 292 -11.91 -5.68 6.84
C GLY A 292 -10.70 -5.06 6.15
N GLY A 293 -9.96 -5.88 5.40
CA GLY A 293 -8.89 -5.41 4.51
C GLY A 293 -9.44 -4.72 3.27
N ALA A 294 -8.68 -3.80 2.69
CA ALA A 294 -9.05 -3.16 1.43
C ALA A 294 -8.94 -4.15 0.26
N GLY A 295 -9.79 -3.99 -0.74
CA GLY A 295 -9.65 -4.67 -2.03
C GLY A 295 -8.43 -4.17 -2.80
N GLY A 296 -7.83 -5.05 -3.59
CA GLY A 296 -6.75 -4.70 -4.50
C GLY A 296 -7.27 -4.01 -5.75
N SER A 297 -6.48 -3.15 -6.37
CA SER A 297 -6.88 -2.51 -7.63
C SER A 297 -6.80 -3.47 -8.82
N GLY A 298 -7.63 -3.24 -9.83
CA GLY A 298 -7.52 -3.90 -11.13
C GLY A 298 -6.25 -3.50 -11.88
N GLY A 299 -5.75 -4.40 -12.72
CA GLY A 299 -4.54 -4.18 -13.53
C GLY A 299 -4.74 -3.21 -14.70
N LEU A 300 -3.64 -2.77 -15.29
CA LEU A 300 -3.62 -1.98 -16.53
C LEU A 300 -3.83 -2.89 -17.75
N ALA A 301 -4.85 -2.61 -18.56
CA ALA A 301 -5.09 -3.32 -19.82
C ALA A 301 -4.41 -2.57 -20.97
N GLY A 302 -3.91 -3.27 -22.00
CA GLY A 302 -3.35 -2.64 -23.21
C GLY A 302 -4.42 -2.23 -24.23
N LEU A 303 -5.16 -3.20 -24.77
CA LEU A 303 -6.16 -2.98 -25.83
C LEU A 303 -7.63 -3.22 -25.42
N ALA A 304 -7.89 -3.89 -24.29
CA ALA A 304 -9.25 -4.25 -23.86
C ALA A 304 -9.72 -3.43 -22.65
N THR A 305 -10.91 -3.72 -22.11
CA THR A 305 -11.40 -3.08 -20.88
C THR A 305 -10.42 -3.29 -19.73
N GLY A 306 -10.19 -2.24 -18.95
CA GLY A 306 -9.48 -2.32 -17.68
C GLY A 306 -10.17 -3.32 -16.75
N ALA A 307 -9.40 -3.95 -15.88
CA ALA A 307 -9.91 -4.98 -15.00
C ALA A 307 -10.62 -4.39 -13.77
N SER A 308 -11.48 -5.16 -13.13
CA SER A 308 -12.23 -4.70 -11.97
C SER A 308 -11.32 -4.56 -10.74
N GLY A 309 -11.63 -3.62 -9.86
CA GLY A 309 -11.11 -3.62 -8.50
C GLY A 309 -11.70 -4.79 -7.70
N GLY A 310 -10.93 -5.31 -6.75
CA GLY A 310 -11.41 -6.33 -5.82
C GLY A 310 -12.31 -5.74 -4.75
N ASP A 311 -13.26 -6.52 -4.23
CA ASP A 311 -14.13 -6.06 -3.15
C ASP A 311 -13.35 -5.88 -1.83
N GLY A 312 -13.83 -4.96 -0.99
CA GLY A 312 -13.35 -4.81 0.38
C GLY A 312 -13.80 -5.98 1.27
N GLY A 313 -12.94 -6.37 2.20
CA GLY A 313 -13.26 -7.39 3.19
C GLY A 313 -14.34 -6.92 4.16
N ASN A 314 -15.18 -7.82 4.65
CA ASN A 314 -16.16 -7.48 5.68
C ASN A 314 -15.46 -7.30 7.03
N ALA A 315 -16.05 -6.49 7.91
CA ALA A 315 -15.64 -6.40 9.30
C ALA A 315 -15.86 -7.70 10.09
N GLY A 316 -15.41 -7.71 11.34
CA GLY A 316 -15.78 -8.75 12.31
C GLY A 316 -17.28 -8.77 12.63
N LEU A 317 -17.75 -9.88 13.22
CA LEU A 317 -19.19 -10.12 13.41
C LEU A 317 -19.87 -9.03 14.24
N LEU A 318 -19.26 -8.56 15.33
CA LEU A 318 -19.91 -7.62 16.25
C LEU A 318 -19.43 -6.18 16.04
N PHE A 319 -18.11 -5.98 15.89
CA PHE A 319 -17.49 -4.66 15.83
C PHE A 319 -16.52 -4.54 14.64
N GLY A 320 -16.47 -3.35 14.05
CA GLY A 320 -15.45 -2.98 13.08
C GLY A 320 -15.99 -2.44 11.78
N GLN A 321 -15.08 -1.80 11.04
CA GLN A 321 -15.40 -1.20 9.74
C GLN A 321 -15.20 -2.19 8.60
N GLY A 322 -16.07 -2.10 7.60
CA GLY A 322 -15.83 -2.78 6.33
C GLY A 322 -14.60 -2.21 5.62
N GLY A 323 -13.87 -3.04 4.89
CA GLY A 323 -12.75 -2.63 4.06
C GLY A 323 -13.23 -1.86 2.82
N ALA A 324 -12.42 -0.92 2.33
CA ALA A 324 -12.72 -0.22 1.09
C ALA A 324 -12.62 -1.16 -0.12
N GLY A 325 -13.45 -0.93 -1.14
CA GLY A 325 -13.30 -1.55 -2.45
C GLY A 325 -12.03 -1.08 -3.16
N GLY A 326 -11.45 -1.95 -3.97
CA GLY A 326 -10.29 -1.65 -4.80
C GLY A 326 -10.66 -0.82 -6.03
N GLN A 327 -9.70 -0.08 -6.57
CA GLN A 327 -9.94 0.77 -7.74
C GLN A 327 -10.02 -0.06 -9.02
N GLY A 328 -10.82 0.39 -9.98
CA GLY A 328 -10.84 -0.16 -11.32
C GLY A 328 -9.53 0.09 -12.08
N GLY A 329 -9.16 -0.88 -12.92
CA GLY A 329 -7.98 -0.85 -13.77
C GLY A 329 -8.10 0.15 -14.92
N SER A 330 -6.96 0.69 -15.33
CA SER A 330 -6.89 1.64 -16.46
C SER A 330 -6.83 0.91 -17.81
N SER A 331 -7.27 1.56 -18.88
CA SER A 331 -7.09 1.09 -20.25
C SER A 331 -6.86 2.21 -21.27
N PRO A 332 -5.77 2.18 -22.05
CA PRO A 332 -5.57 3.04 -23.21
C PRO A 332 -6.33 2.58 -24.46
N GLY A 333 -6.73 1.31 -24.58
CA GLY A 333 -7.42 0.79 -25.77
C GLY A 333 -8.91 0.52 -25.59
N GLY A 334 -9.39 0.41 -24.35
CA GLY A 334 -10.75 0.02 -23.99
C GLY A 334 -11.31 0.85 -22.83
N ALA A 335 -12.44 0.39 -22.27
CA ALA A 335 -13.12 1.12 -21.21
C ALA A 335 -12.34 0.98 -19.90
N GLY A 336 -12.51 1.92 -18.97
CA GLY A 336 -11.98 1.74 -17.62
C GLY A 336 -12.65 0.57 -16.90
N GLY A 337 -11.92 -0.11 -16.03
CA GLY A 337 -12.45 -1.17 -15.19
C GLY A 337 -13.36 -0.64 -14.09
N THR A 338 -14.30 -1.46 -13.60
CA THR A 338 -15.20 -1.03 -12.52
C THR A 338 -14.48 -1.03 -11.17
N GLY A 339 -14.82 -0.11 -10.27
CA GLY A 339 -14.38 -0.17 -8.89
C GLY A 339 -15.03 -1.35 -8.14
N GLY A 340 -14.32 -1.91 -7.16
CA GLY A 340 -14.80 -2.98 -6.29
C GLY A 340 -15.80 -2.48 -5.25
N ALA A 341 -16.66 -3.34 -4.74
CA ALA A 341 -17.61 -2.97 -3.70
C ALA A 341 -16.92 -2.78 -2.34
N GLY A 342 -17.48 -1.92 -1.49
CA GLY A 342 -17.07 -1.79 -0.10
C GLY A 342 -17.56 -2.95 0.76
N GLY A 343 -16.77 -3.36 1.75
CA GLY A 343 -17.12 -4.41 2.70
C GLY A 343 -18.22 -3.98 3.67
N ASN A 344 -18.99 -4.92 4.19
CA ASN A 344 -20.01 -4.63 5.21
C ASN A 344 -19.39 -4.44 6.60
N ALA A 345 -20.08 -3.65 7.44
CA ALA A 345 -19.68 -3.40 8.82
C ALA A 345 -20.06 -4.55 9.78
N GLY A 346 -19.58 -4.46 11.02
CA GLY A 346 -19.99 -5.35 12.11
C GLY A 346 -21.47 -5.16 12.48
N GLN A 347 -22.08 -6.19 13.07
CA GLN A 347 -23.52 -6.24 13.35
C GLN A 347 -23.95 -5.24 14.43
N LEU A 348 -23.10 -4.87 15.39
CA LEU A 348 -23.50 -4.03 16.52
C LEU A 348 -23.06 -2.56 16.37
N PHE A 349 -21.75 -2.33 16.21
CA PHE A 349 -21.20 -1.00 15.94
C PHE A 349 -20.16 -1.05 14.83
N GLY A 350 -20.32 -0.18 13.84
CA GLY A 350 -19.37 0.03 12.77
C GLY A 350 -20.05 0.55 11.51
N SER A 351 -19.31 1.34 10.75
CA SER A 351 -19.67 1.79 9.42
C SER A 351 -19.08 0.90 8.35
N ALA A 352 -19.73 0.87 7.21
CA ALA A 352 -19.30 0.03 6.12
C ALA A 352 -18.18 0.68 5.28
N GLY A 353 -17.49 -0.14 4.50
CA GLY A 353 -16.45 0.32 3.60
C GLY A 353 -17.01 1.11 2.42
N ALA A 354 -16.25 2.10 1.96
CA ALA A 354 -16.55 2.80 0.71
C ALA A 354 -16.31 1.88 -0.51
N GLY A 355 -17.08 2.09 -1.57
CA GLY A 355 -16.80 1.49 -2.87
C GLY A 355 -15.56 2.08 -3.52
N GLY A 356 -14.88 1.30 -4.36
CA GLY A 356 -13.72 1.74 -5.12
C GLY A 356 -14.11 2.63 -6.30
N ASP A 357 -13.22 3.52 -6.70
CA ASP A 357 -13.38 4.36 -7.88
C ASP A 357 -13.23 3.55 -9.18
N GLY A 358 -13.93 3.97 -10.22
CA GLY A 358 -13.80 3.42 -11.57
C GLY A 358 -12.46 3.79 -12.22
N GLY A 359 -11.97 2.90 -13.08
CA GLY A 359 -10.71 3.07 -13.79
C GLY A 359 -10.79 4.02 -14.98
N TYR A 360 -9.63 4.40 -15.49
CA TYR A 360 -9.48 5.25 -16.67
C TYR A 360 -9.77 4.50 -17.98
N GLY A 361 -10.47 5.12 -18.93
CA GLY A 361 -10.60 4.66 -20.32
C GLY A 361 -10.18 5.72 -21.34
N PHE A 362 -9.21 5.46 -22.22
CA PHE A 362 -8.78 6.46 -23.22
C PHE A 362 -9.74 6.52 -24.42
N ALA A 363 -9.92 5.37 -25.10
CA ALA A 363 -10.68 5.26 -26.35
C ALA A 363 -12.17 4.94 -26.16
N SER A 364 -12.61 4.69 -24.93
CA SER A 364 -14.01 4.41 -24.57
C SER A 364 -14.31 4.89 -23.14
N SER A 365 -15.49 4.60 -22.59
CA SER A 365 -15.96 5.22 -21.36
C SER A 365 -15.08 4.92 -20.15
N GLY A 366 -15.13 5.81 -19.16
CA GLY A 366 -14.54 5.53 -17.85
C GLY A 366 -15.28 4.38 -17.16
N GLY A 367 -14.59 3.69 -16.25
CA GLY A 367 -15.19 2.60 -15.48
C GLY A 367 -16.20 3.10 -14.47
N THR A 368 -17.19 2.30 -14.11
CA THR A 368 -18.15 2.70 -13.06
C THR A 368 -17.52 2.60 -11.67
N GLY A 369 -17.92 3.47 -10.76
CA GLY A 369 -17.59 3.33 -9.34
C GLY A 369 -18.28 2.10 -8.72
N GLY A 370 -17.62 1.51 -7.71
CA GLY A 370 -18.15 0.40 -6.93
C GLY A 370 -19.18 0.85 -5.89
N ALA A 371 -20.07 -0.06 -5.50
CA ALA A 371 -21.06 0.22 -4.47
C ALA A 371 -20.43 0.31 -3.07
N GLY A 372 -20.97 1.16 -2.20
CA GLY A 372 -20.62 1.18 -0.78
C GLY A 372 -21.21 -0.02 -0.02
N GLY A 373 -20.55 -0.45 1.05
CA GLY A 373 -21.01 -1.55 1.90
C GLY A 373 -22.18 -1.15 2.82
N ASN A 374 -22.82 -2.13 3.45
CA ASN A 374 -23.93 -1.89 4.38
C ASN A 374 -23.48 -1.92 5.85
N ALA A 375 -24.10 -1.08 6.67
CA ALA A 375 -23.91 -1.07 8.13
C ALA A 375 -24.81 -2.10 8.84
N GLY A 376 -24.47 -2.42 10.10
CA GLY A 376 -25.21 -3.32 10.98
C GLY A 376 -26.33 -2.63 11.78
N LEU A 377 -26.23 -2.62 13.12
CA LEU A 377 -27.22 -1.99 14.00
C LEU A 377 -27.00 -0.48 14.17
N VAL A 378 -25.76 -0.09 14.47
CA VAL A 378 -25.35 1.31 14.61
C VAL A 378 -24.13 1.59 13.73
N GLY A 379 -24.26 2.53 12.80
CA GLY A 379 -23.18 2.96 11.92
C GLY A 379 -23.68 3.42 10.56
N HIS A 380 -22.78 4.01 9.77
CA HIS A 380 -23.13 4.63 8.50
C HIS A 380 -22.89 3.67 7.33
N GLY A 381 -23.77 3.74 6.32
CA GLY A 381 -23.55 3.04 5.06
C GLY A 381 -22.32 3.60 4.34
N GLY A 382 -21.61 2.74 3.61
CA GLY A 382 -20.43 3.15 2.87
C GLY A 382 -20.79 4.07 1.71
N ALA A 383 -19.94 5.06 1.41
CA ALA A 383 -20.10 5.86 0.21
C ALA A 383 -19.86 5.01 -1.05
N GLY A 384 -20.60 5.30 -2.13
CA GLY A 384 -20.29 4.75 -3.45
C GLY A 384 -19.00 5.35 -4.01
N GLY A 385 -18.25 4.56 -4.77
CA GLY A 385 -17.05 5.01 -5.45
C GLY A 385 -17.36 5.96 -6.61
N THR A 386 -16.44 6.84 -6.95
CA THR A 386 -16.61 7.75 -8.09
C THR A 386 -16.43 7.02 -9.41
N GLY A 387 -17.07 7.51 -10.47
CA GLY A 387 -16.84 7.02 -11.82
C GLY A 387 -15.47 7.42 -12.35
N GLY A 388 -14.89 6.58 -13.21
CA GLY A 388 -13.58 6.79 -13.81
C GLY A 388 -13.56 7.85 -14.91
N PHE A 389 -12.37 8.40 -15.17
CA PHE A 389 -12.14 9.38 -16.23
C PHE A 389 -12.09 8.73 -17.63
N SER A 390 -12.48 9.46 -18.68
CA SER A 390 -12.14 9.11 -20.06
C SER A 390 -11.74 10.30 -20.93
N THR A 391 -10.93 10.05 -21.95
CA THR A 391 -10.39 11.13 -22.81
C THR A 391 -11.31 11.48 -23.98
N PHE A 392 -11.90 10.49 -24.64
CA PHE A 392 -12.72 10.70 -25.85
C PHE A 392 -14.19 10.26 -25.71
N ALA A 393 -14.58 9.67 -24.58
CA ALA A 393 -15.91 9.16 -24.34
C ALA A 393 -16.54 9.79 -23.08
N GLY A 394 -17.69 9.30 -22.63
CA GLY A 394 -18.26 9.69 -21.35
C GLY A 394 -17.45 9.15 -20.18
N GLY A 395 -17.36 9.90 -19.08
CA GLY A 395 -16.88 9.39 -17.81
C GLY A 395 -17.80 8.30 -17.26
N GLY A 396 -17.28 7.47 -16.37
CA GLY A 396 -18.03 6.36 -15.78
C GLY A 396 -19.13 6.84 -14.82
N ALA A 397 -20.16 6.02 -14.61
CA ALA A 397 -21.17 6.30 -13.58
C ALA A 397 -20.57 6.19 -12.17
N GLY A 398 -21.09 6.98 -11.22
CA GLY A 398 -20.81 6.79 -9.80
C GLY A 398 -21.48 5.53 -9.25
N GLY A 399 -20.86 4.93 -8.24
CA GLY A 399 -21.39 3.77 -7.51
C GLY A 399 -22.50 4.16 -6.54
N THR A 400 -23.36 3.21 -6.16
CA THR A 400 -24.42 3.47 -5.18
C THR A 400 -23.88 3.51 -3.76
N GLY A 401 -24.50 4.32 -2.90
CA GLY A 401 -24.25 4.34 -1.47
C GLY A 401 -24.87 3.12 -0.78
N GLY A 402 -24.24 2.67 0.29
CA GLY A 402 -24.70 1.54 1.10
C GLY A 402 -25.75 1.91 2.14
N LYS A 403 -26.45 0.91 2.68
CA LYS A 403 -27.50 1.15 3.67
C LYS A 403 -26.93 1.51 5.05
N GLY A 404 -27.60 2.44 5.72
CA GLY A 404 -27.32 2.81 7.11
C GLY A 404 -27.76 1.74 8.11
N GLY A 405 -27.31 1.87 9.35
CA GLY A 405 -27.63 0.93 10.42
C GLY A 405 -29.12 0.80 10.72
N LEU A 406 -29.53 -0.38 11.19
CA LEU A 406 -30.93 -0.70 11.50
C LEU A 406 -31.54 0.25 12.54
N VAL A 407 -30.79 0.63 13.58
CA VAL A 407 -31.27 1.51 14.66
C VAL A 407 -30.82 2.94 14.47
N LEU A 408 -29.52 3.16 14.27
CA LEU A 408 -28.94 4.48 14.08
C LEU A 408 -27.88 4.45 12.97
N GLY A 409 -28.08 5.23 11.92
CA GLY A 409 -27.13 5.30 10.84
C GLY A 409 -27.68 5.98 9.61
N ASN A 410 -26.90 6.90 9.06
CA ASN A 410 -27.22 7.48 7.76
C ASN A 410 -26.89 6.49 6.64
N GLY A 411 -27.68 6.52 5.58
CA GLY A 411 -27.30 5.84 4.34
C GLY A 411 -26.09 6.51 3.70
N GLY A 412 -25.24 5.72 3.05
CA GLY A 412 -24.04 6.24 2.38
C GLY A 412 -24.39 7.14 1.21
N ALA A 413 -23.57 8.16 0.94
CA ALA A 413 -23.71 8.98 -0.26
C ALA A 413 -23.42 8.17 -1.53
N GLY A 414 -24.13 8.47 -2.61
CA GLY A 414 -23.79 7.96 -3.94
C GLY A 414 -22.50 8.58 -4.45
N GLY A 415 -21.75 7.82 -5.25
CA GLY A 415 -20.52 8.26 -5.87
C GLY A 415 -20.74 9.31 -6.96
N GLY A 416 -19.80 10.22 -7.13
CA GLY A 416 -19.84 11.18 -8.23
C GLY A 416 -19.61 10.51 -9.58
N GLY A 417 -20.20 11.07 -10.65
CA GLY A 417 -19.89 10.65 -12.02
C GLY A 417 -18.47 11.05 -12.43
N GLY A 418 -17.83 10.20 -13.22
CA GLY A 418 -16.50 10.44 -13.77
C GLY A 418 -16.48 11.52 -14.84
N GLN A 419 -15.32 12.09 -15.09
CA GLN A 419 -15.14 13.14 -16.10
C GLN A 419 -14.79 12.55 -17.48
N GLY A 420 -15.11 13.26 -18.56
CA GLY A 420 -14.73 12.92 -19.93
C GLY A 420 -15.40 13.85 -20.95
N ALA A 421 -15.52 13.43 -22.21
CA ALA A 421 -16.27 14.17 -23.24
C ALA A 421 -17.75 14.40 -22.84
N GLY A 422 -18.27 13.57 -21.93
CA GLY A 422 -19.46 13.85 -21.12
C GLY A 422 -19.24 13.41 -19.68
N ILE A 423 -19.86 14.10 -18.73
CA ILE A 423 -19.80 13.73 -17.30
C ILE A 423 -20.67 12.48 -17.09
N GLY A 424 -20.16 11.49 -16.36
CA GLY A 424 -20.94 10.33 -15.95
C GLY A 424 -22.12 10.71 -15.05
N VAL A 425 -23.13 9.84 -14.95
CA VAL A 425 -24.22 10.04 -13.98
C VAL A 425 -23.71 9.81 -12.55
N GLY A 426 -24.28 10.52 -11.58
CA GLY A 426 -24.04 10.24 -10.17
C GLY A 426 -24.74 8.96 -9.73
N GLY A 427 -24.17 8.26 -8.77
CA GLY A 427 -24.76 7.07 -8.17
C GLY A 427 -25.86 7.41 -7.16
N ASP A 428 -26.77 6.48 -6.90
CA ASP A 428 -27.84 6.69 -5.92
C ASP A 428 -27.29 6.66 -4.49
N GLY A 429 -27.90 7.44 -3.59
CA GLY A 429 -27.65 7.39 -2.16
C GLY A 429 -28.32 6.18 -1.50
N GLY A 430 -27.70 5.68 -0.43
CA GLY A 430 -28.22 4.57 0.35
C GLY A 430 -29.34 4.98 1.29
N ASN A 431 -30.20 4.02 1.66
CA ASN A 431 -31.31 4.29 2.59
C ASN A 431 -30.86 4.19 4.05
N ALA A 432 -31.45 5.00 4.92
CA ALA A 432 -31.47 4.75 6.36
C ALA A 432 -32.67 3.85 6.74
N VAL A 433 -32.75 3.42 8.01
CA VAL A 433 -33.77 2.45 8.46
C VAL A 433 -34.68 3.01 9.55
N LEU A 434 -34.20 3.18 10.80
CA LEU A 434 -35.01 3.68 11.92
C LEU A 434 -34.70 5.14 12.25
N ILE A 435 -33.45 5.42 12.66
CA ILE A 435 -32.93 6.77 12.91
C ILE A 435 -31.75 6.99 11.97
N GLY A 436 -31.84 8.01 11.13
CA GLY A 436 -30.79 8.31 10.15
C GLY A 436 -31.35 9.05 8.96
N ASN A 437 -30.51 9.87 8.35
CA ASN A 437 -30.82 10.49 7.07
C ASN A 437 -30.57 9.49 5.93
N GLY A 438 -31.37 9.58 4.88
CA GLY A 438 -31.02 8.91 3.62
C GLY A 438 -29.76 9.54 3.03
N GLY A 439 -28.94 8.76 2.34
CA GLY A 439 -27.72 9.25 1.71
C GLY A 439 -28.02 10.17 0.54
N ASN A 440 -27.18 11.19 0.32
CA ASN A 440 -27.32 12.06 -0.84
C ASN A 440 -27.05 11.29 -2.14
N GLY A 441 -27.78 11.62 -3.19
CA GLY A 441 -27.41 11.20 -4.55
C GLY A 441 -26.07 11.82 -4.96
N GLY A 442 -25.27 11.04 -5.68
CA GLY A 442 -23.98 11.49 -6.22
C GLY A 442 -24.15 12.56 -7.28
N VAL A 443 -23.17 13.45 -7.38
CA VAL A 443 -23.15 14.53 -8.38
C VAL A 443 -22.60 14.03 -9.71
N GLY A 444 -23.26 14.34 -10.83
CA GLY A 444 -22.88 13.92 -12.18
C GLY A 444 -23.67 14.69 -13.23
N SER A 445 -23.65 14.25 -14.49
CA SER A 445 -24.51 14.83 -15.54
C SER A 445 -25.99 14.78 -15.19
N THR A 446 -26.40 13.69 -14.55
CA THR A 446 -27.63 13.57 -13.78
C THR A 446 -27.25 13.27 -12.34
N VAL A 447 -27.84 13.99 -11.38
CA VAL A 447 -27.67 13.70 -9.96
C VAL A 447 -28.37 12.37 -9.65
N GLY A 448 -27.69 11.45 -8.95
CA GLY A 448 -28.29 10.19 -8.53
C GLY A 448 -29.49 10.41 -7.60
N ALA A 449 -30.36 9.42 -7.46
CA ALA A 449 -31.47 9.51 -6.53
C ALA A 449 -30.95 9.52 -5.08
N GLY A 450 -31.48 10.39 -4.24
CA GLY A 450 -31.22 10.37 -2.80
C GLY A 450 -31.91 9.18 -2.12
N GLY A 451 -31.28 8.64 -1.09
CA GLY A 451 -31.87 7.57 -0.28
C GLY A 451 -33.01 8.07 0.61
N THR A 452 -33.88 7.17 1.04
CA THR A 452 -34.95 7.48 1.99
C THR A 452 -34.43 7.55 3.42
N SER A 453 -35.04 8.43 4.22
CA SER A 453 -34.74 8.58 5.65
C SER A 453 -35.19 7.39 6.49
N GLY A 454 -34.74 7.37 7.74
CA GLY A 454 -35.27 6.48 8.77
C GLY A 454 -36.75 6.73 9.04
N GLN A 455 -37.46 5.69 9.48
CA GLN A 455 -38.90 5.71 9.74
C GLN A 455 -39.32 6.54 10.96
N LEU A 456 -38.40 6.80 11.89
CA LEU A 456 -38.68 7.54 13.12
C LEU A 456 -38.09 8.96 13.08
N LEU A 457 -36.82 9.07 12.70
CA LEU A 457 -36.10 10.34 12.70
C LEU A 457 -35.07 10.36 11.57
N GLY A 458 -35.06 11.44 10.80
CA GLY A 458 -34.09 11.68 9.74
C GLY A 458 -34.71 12.32 8.51
N LEU A 459 -33.90 13.08 7.79
CA LEU A 459 -34.27 13.71 6.53
C LEU A 459 -33.92 12.80 5.35
N ASP A 460 -34.70 12.87 4.28
CA ASP A 460 -34.34 12.18 3.05
C ASP A 460 -33.04 12.75 2.48
N GLY A 461 -32.32 11.93 1.73
CA GLY A 461 -31.13 12.36 1.03
C GLY A 461 -31.45 13.42 -0.03
N PHE A 462 -30.47 14.26 -0.35
CA PHE A 462 -30.59 15.19 -1.46
C PHE A 462 -30.94 14.43 -2.75
N ASN A 463 -31.93 14.95 -3.49
CA ASN A 463 -32.52 14.35 -4.69
C ASN A 463 -33.29 13.03 -4.45
N SER A 464 -33.80 12.78 -3.24
CA SER A 464 -34.62 11.59 -2.98
C SER A 464 -35.98 11.65 -3.68
N PRO A 465 -36.47 10.53 -4.26
CA PRO A 465 -37.80 10.47 -4.83
C PRO A 465 -38.89 10.75 -3.78
N ALA A 466 -39.93 11.50 -4.17
CA ALA A 466 -41.05 11.78 -3.28
C ALA A 466 -41.73 10.49 -2.81
N SER A 467 -41.94 10.37 -1.49
CA SER A 467 -42.56 9.21 -0.88
C SER A 467 -44.05 9.12 -1.20
N THR A 468 -44.52 7.90 -1.44
CA THR A 468 -45.96 7.60 -1.60
C THR A 468 -46.66 7.35 -0.26
N SER A 469 -45.92 7.34 0.86
CA SER A 469 -46.46 7.18 2.21
C SER A 469 -46.82 8.53 2.82
N SER A 470 -48.09 8.71 3.17
CA SER A 470 -48.57 9.92 3.83
C SER A 470 -47.90 10.17 5.19
N LEU A 471 -47.57 9.11 5.93
CA LEU A 471 -46.86 9.19 7.20
C LEU A 471 -45.48 9.83 7.01
N HIS A 472 -44.72 9.33 6.04
CA HIS A 472 -43.36 9.80 5.79
C HIS A 472 -43.35 11.26 5.29
N THR A 473 -44.32 11.66 4.47
CA THR A 473 -44.50 13.07 4.10
C THR A 473 -44.73 13.98 5.31
N VAL A 474 -45.58 13.56 6.26
CA VAL A 474 -45.82 14.31 7.51
C VAL A 474 -44.55 14.35 8.38
N GLN A 475 -43.80 13.25 8.45
CA GLN A 475 -42.51 13.20 9.15
C GLN A 475 -41.54 14.26 8.60
N GLN A 476 -41.35 14.32 7.27
CA GLN A 476 -40.45 15.31 6.64
C GLN A 476 -40.91 16.76 6.91
N GLN A 477 -42.22 17.03 6.93
CA GLN A 477 -42.76 18.35 7.28
C GLN A 477 -42.45 18.75 8.73
N VAL A 478 -42.63 17.83 9.67
CA VAL A 478 -42.30 18.07 11.08
C VAL A 478 -40.81 18.34 11.26
N LEU A 479 -39.94 17.58 10.59
CA LEU A 479 -38.50 17.79 10.66
C LEU A 479 -38.07 19.13 10.06
N ASN A 480 -38.70 19.57 8.97
CA ASN A 480 -38.47 20.90 8.42
C ASN A 480 -38.90 22.01 9.39
N ALA A 481 -40.02 21.84 10.11
CA ALA A 481 -40.45 22.77 11.14
C ALA A 481 -39.49 22.82 12.35
N ILE A 482 -38.90 21.68 12.72
CA ILE A 482 -37.86 21.60 13.76
C ILE A 482 -36.56 22.29 13.30
N ASN A 483 -36.18 22.10 12.05
CA ASN A 483 -34.96 22.68 11.49
C ASN A 483 -35.03 24.19 11.33
N ALA A 484 -36.20 24.74 10.99
CA ALA A 484 -36.38 26.16 10.70
C ALA A 484 -35.79 27.11 11.76
N PRO A 485 -36.12 27.03 13.07
CA PRO A 485 -35.56 27.93 14.07
C PRO A 485 -34.04 27.78 14.23
N VAL A 486 -33.50 26.56 14.13
CA VAL A 486 -32.05 26.31 14.22
C VAL A 486 -31.33 26.88 13.01
N HIS A 487 -31.86 26.64 11.82
CA HIS A 487 -31.31 27.17 10.57
C HIS A 487 -31.34 28.71 10.55
N THR A 488 -32.42 29.35 11.02
CA THR A 488 -32.47 30.81 11.15
C THR A 488 -31.42 31.34 12.13
N LEU A 489 -31.15 30.63 13.23
CA LEU A 489 -30.22 31.08 14.26
C LEU A 489 -28.74 30.84 13.87
N THR A 490 -28.43 29.71 13.23
CA THR A 490 -27.04 29.28 13.02
C THR A 490 -26.64 29.17 11.55
N GLY A 491 -27.57 29.37 10.61
CA GLY A 491 -27.33 29.13 9.18
C GLY A 491 -27.11 27.65 8.82
N ARG A 492 -27.52 26.72 9.70
CA ARG A 492 -27.26 25.28 9.58
C ARG A 492 -28.43 24.52 10.19
N ALA A 493 -28.89 23.46 9.52
CA ALA A 493 -29.97 22.63 10.03
C ALA A 493 -29.58 21.91 11.33
N LEU A 494 -30.56 21.43 12.10
CA LEU A 494 -30.31 20.52 13.22
C LEU A 494 -30.13 19.09 12.71
N ILE A 495 -31.01 18.67 11.80
CA ILE A 495 -31.07 17.33 11.20
C ILE A 495 -31.14 17.47 9.68
N GLY A 496 -30.26 16.80 8.96
CA GLY A 496 -30.24 16.77 7.50
C GLY A 496 -28.83 16.71 6.98
N ASN A 497 -28.64 16.20 5.77
CA ASN A 497 -27.31 16.20 5.17
C ASN A 497 -26.99 17.57 4.59
N GLY A 498 -25.70 17.87 4.45
CA GLY A 498 -25.25 19.05 3.75
C GLY A 498 -25.60 18.93 2.26
N ALA A 499 -25.95 20.05 1.64
CA ALA A 499 -26.18 20.07 0.20
C ALA A 499 -24.89 19.75 -0.55
N PRO A 500 -24.92 18.87 -1.57
CA PRO A 500 -23.79 18.69 -2.47
C PRO A 500 -23.46 20.01 -3.19
N GLY A 501 -22.16 20.28 -3.37
CA GLY A 501 -21.70 21.36 -4.23
C GLY A 501 -22.14 21.11 -5.68
N ALA A 502 -22.48 22.18 -6.40
CA ALA A 502 -22.96 22.06 -7.76
C ALA A 502 -21.90 21.45 -8.69
N ALA A 503 -22.29 20.43 -9.48
CA ALA A 503 -21.41 19.81 -10.45
C ALA A 503 -20.88 20.82 -11.48
N GLY A 504 -19.61 20.69 -11.86
CA GLY A 504 -18.93 21.60 -12.77
C GLY A 504 -18.51 22.95 -12.17
N THR A 505 -18.71 23.20 -10.88
CA THR A 505 -18.36 24.50 -10.27
C THR A 505 -17.12 24.43 -9.38
N GLY A 506 -16.71 23.24 -8.96
CA GLY A 506 -15.70 23.08 -7.90
C GLY A 506 -16.16 23.62 -6.54
N ALA A 507 -17.46 23.90 -6.35
CA ALA A 507 -17.98 24.41 -5.09
C ALA A 507 -17.88 23.35 -3.99
N ASN A 508 -17.56 23.79 -2.78
CA ASN A 508 -17.53 22.91 -1.62
C ASN A 508 -18.94 22.38 -1.30
N GLY A 509 -19.00 21.18 -0.74
CA GLY A 509 -20.23 20.68 -0.13
C GLY A 509 -20.51 21.42 1.18
N GLU A 510 -21.79 21.63 1.47
CA GLU A 510 -22.21 22.26 2.72
C GLU A 510 -22.05 21.30 3.91
N ALA A 511 -21.97 21.86 5.11
CA ALA A 511 -21.92 21.04 6.32
C ALA A 511 -23.26 20.32 6.57
N GLY A 512 -23.23 19.11 7.13
CA GLY A 512 -24.42 18.38 7.61
C GLY A 512 -25.15 19.12 8.72
N GLY A 513 -26.28 18.63 9.23
CA GLY A 513 -26.96 19.23 10.39
C GLY A 513 -26.14 19.15 11.67
N TRP A 514 -26.40 19.99 12.67
CA TRP A 514 -25.65 20.01 13.94
C TRP A 514 -25.72 18.69 14.71
N LEU A 515 -26.89 18.05 14.75
CA LEU A 515 -27.12 16.82 15.53
C LEU A 515 -26.93 15.58 14.67
N LEU A 516 -27.63 15.50 13.54
CA LEU A 516 -27.63 14.33 12.64
C LEU A 516 -27.54 14.79 11.19
N GLY A 517 -26.44 14.48 10.52
CA GLY A 517 -26.24 14.91 9.15
C GLY A 517 -24.86 14.58 8.61
N ASP A 518 -24.85 13.93 7.45
CA ASP A 518 -23.64 13.77 6.68
C ASP A 518 -23.25 15.11 6.03
N GLY A 519 -21.96 15.30 5.79
CA GLY A 519 -21.50 16.41 4.97
C GLY A 519 -21.96 16.29 3.52
N GLY A 520 -22.21 17.41 2.85
CA GLY A 520 -22.47 17.45 1.42
C GLY A 520 -21.24 17.06 0.63
N ALA A 521 -21.41 16.34 -0.48
CA ALA A 521 -20.30 16.06 -1.40
C ALA A 521 -19.79 17.37 -2.03
N GLY A 522 -18.49 17.48 -2.27
CA GLY A 522 -17.92 18.56 -3.06
C GLY A 522 -18.36 18.47 -4.52
N GLY A 523 -18.65 19.61 -5.13
CA GLY A 523 -18.95 19.70 -6.55
C GLY A 523 -17.72 19.36 -7.38
N SER A 524 -17.92 18.56 -8.44
CA SER A 524 -16.88 18.38 -9.46
C SER A 524 -16.53 19.72 -10.10
N ALA A 525 -15.29 19.90 -10.55
CA ALA A 525 -14.89 21.08 -11.30
C ALA A 525 -15.28 21.00 -12.78
N ALA A 526 -15.41 22.15 -13.45
CA ALA A 526 -15.73 22.21 -14.88
C ALA A 526 -14.62 21.59 -15.72
N THR A 527 -14.98 20.73 -16.67
CA THR A 527 -14.04 20.14 -17.63
C THR A 527 -13.23 21.21 -18.35
N ASP A 528 -11.98 20.89 -18.67
CA ASP A 528 -11.01 21.71 -19.39
C ASP A 528 -10.57 23.02 -18.73
N THR A 529 -10.85 23.19 -17.43
CA THR A 529 -10.45 24.38 -16.68
C THR A 529 -9.20 24.18 -15.82
N GLY A 530 -8.81 22.93 -15.53
CA GLY A 530 -7.77 22.61 -14.55
C GLY A 530 -8.11 23.06 -13.11
N GLN A 531 -9.35 23.46 -12.84
CA GLN A 531 -9.81 23.83 -11.50
C GLN A 531 -9.89 22.61 -10.55
N ASN A 532 -9.64 22.86 -9.28
CA ASN A 532 -9.74 21.84 -8.25
C ASN A 532 -11.21 21.51 -7.96
N GLY A 533 -11.47 20.26 -7.60
CA GLY A 533 -12.77 19.86 -7.08
C GLY A 533 -13.05 20.49 -5.71
N GLY A 534 -14.32 20.72 -5.42
CA GLY A 534 -14.73 21.28 -4.13
C GLY A 534 -14.47 20.32 -2.98
N THR A 535 -14.18 20.84 -1.79
CA THR A 535 -14.04 19.98 -0.61
C THR A 535 -15.39 19.44 -0.17
N GLY A 536 -15.43 18.23 0.38
CA GLY A 536 -16.60 17.71 1.06
C GLY A 536 -16.92 18.52 2.33
N GLY A 537 -18.20 18.67 2.64
CA GLY A 537 -18.66 19.32 3.84
C GLY A 537 -18.38 18.48 5.09
N ALA A 538 -18.21 19.15 6.23
CA ALA A 538 -18.08 18.44 7.51
C ALA A 538 -19.45 17.99 8.04
N ALA A 539 -19.48 16.86 8.74
CA ALA A 539 -20.67 16.39 9.44
C ALA A 539 -20.95 17.14 10.75
N GLY A 540 -22.07 16.78 11.40
CA GLY A 540 -22.49 17.31 12.71
C GLY A 540 -21.87 16.59 13.91
N LEU A 541 -22.70 16.32 14.92
CA LEU A 541 -22.37 15.41 16.00
C LEU A 541 -22.35 13.94 15.54
N LEU A 542 -23.36 13.56 14.73
CA LEU A 542 -23.53 12.23 14.14
C LEU A 542 -23.63 12.37 12.61
N GLY A 543 -22.77 11.67 11.87
CA GLY A 543 -22.79 11.68 10.40
C GLY A 543 -21.41 11.51 9.79
N ALA A 544 -21.33 10.95 8.59
CA ALA A 544 -20.11 10.84 7.81
C ALA A 544 -19.75 12.16 7.12
N GLY A 545 -18.46 12.45 6.97
CA GLY A 545 -18.01 13.59 6.19
C GLY A 545 -18.40 13.45 4.72
N GLY A 546 -18.64 14.57 4.04
CA GLY A 546 -18.95 14.57 2.61
C GLY A 546 -17.75 14.15 1.77
N SER A 547 -17.97 13.47 0.65
CA SER A 547 -16.89 13.18 -0.31
C SER A 547 -16.35 14.44 -0.97
N GLY A 548 -15.08 14.46 -1.35
CA GLY A 548 -14.50 15.53 -2.14
C GLY A 548 -14.95 15.46 -3.61
N GLY A 549 -15.07 16.62 -4.25
CA GLY A 549 -15.40 16.72 -5.67
C GLY A 549 -14.23 16.33 -6.57
N ALA A 550 -14.52 15.83 -7.76
CA ALA A 550 -13.49 15.52 -8.76
C ALA A 550 -12.84 16.80 -9.31
N GLY A 551 -11.53 16.78 -9.51
CA GLY A 551 -10.78 17.82 -10.21
C GLY A 551 -11.10 17.88 -11.71
N ALA A 552 -10.90 19.04 -12.31
CA ALA A 552 -11.17 19.28 -13.73
C ALA A 552 -10.09 18.68 -14.62
N SER A 553 -10.50 18.18 -15.78
CA SER A 553 -9.57 17.94 -16.88
C SER A 553 -8.93 19.24 -17.39
N THR A 554 -7.82 19.15 -18.11
CA THR A 554 -7.30 20.26 -18.93
C THR A 554 -6.51 19.77 -20.14
N ALA A 555 -6.57 20.56 -21.23
CA ALA A 555 -5.83 20.28 -22.45
C ALA A 555 -4.42 20.91 -22.48
N THR A 556 -4.15 21.95 -21.67
CA THR A 556 -2.94 22.80 -21.83
C THR A 556 -2.19 23.08 -20.53
N GLY A 557 -2.52 22.37 -19.44
CA GLY A 557 -1.88 22.53 -18.13
C GLY A 557 -1.93 21.24 -17.30
N ASN A 558 -1.78 21.36 -15.97
CA ASN A 558 -1.97 20.22 -15.07
C ASN A 558 -3.46 20.03 -14.75
N GLY A 559 -3.89 18.78 -14.61
CA GLY A 559 -5.23 18.46 -14.12
C GLY A 559 -5.48 19.09 -12.74
N GLY A 560 -6.71 19.51 -12.50
CA GLY A 560 -7.09 20.06 -11.20
C GLY A 560 -7.02 19.01 -10.11
N SER A 561 -6.69 19.38 -8.87
CA SER A 561 -6.68 18.41 -7.78
C SER A 561 -8.10 17.97 -7.42
N GLY A 562 -8.23 16.76 -6.91
CA GLY A 562 -9.46 16.36 -6.22
C GLY A 562 -9.67 17.18 -4.96
N GLY A 563 -10.93 17.41 -4.59
CA GLY A 563 -11.29 18.06 -3.35
C GLY A 563 -11.00 17.17 -2.14
N ALA A 564 -10.65 17.75 -1.00
CA ALA A 564 -10.52 16.98 0.24
C ALA A 564 -11.88 16.42 0.69
N GLY A 565 -11.88 15.25 1.31
CA GLY A 565 -13.04 14.73 2.04
C GLY A 565 -13.32 15.55 3.29
N GLY A 566 -14.61 15.70 3.62
CA GLY A 566 -15.06 16.40 4.81
C GLY A 566 -14.79 15.63 6.09
N ALA A 567 -14.70 16.32 7.23
CA ALA A 567 -14.55 15.66 8.52
C ALA A 567 -15.83 14.91 8.92
N GLY A 568 -15.67 13.74 9.54
CA GLY A 568 -16.73 12.98 10.17
C GLY A 568 -17.29 13.66 11.42
N GLY A 569 -18.46 13.22 11.86
CA GLY A 569 -19.22 13.85 12.93
C GLY A 569 -18.52 13.72 14.27
N TRP A 570 -18.55 14.76 15.10
CA TRP A 570 -17.68 14.89 16.28
C TRP A 570 -17.68 13.68 17.22
N LEU A 571 -18.84 13.03 17.41
CA LEU A 571 -18.96 11.83 18.23
C LEU A 571 -18.83 10.56 17.39
N LEU A 572 -19.68 10.42 16.37
CA LEU A 572 -19.73 9.25 15.50
C LEU A 572 -19.83 9.70 14.04
N GLY A 573 -18.92 9.19 13.22
CA GLY A 573 -18.89 9.53 11.81
C GLY A 573 -17.51 9.36 11.21
N ASP A 574 -17.43 8.64 10.11
CA ASP A 574 -16.19 8.50 9.37
C ASP A 574 -15.89 9.75 8.56
N GLY A 575 -14.61 9.98 8.28
CA GLY A 575 -14.21 11.02 7.35
C GLY A 575 -14.70 10.73 5.93
N GLY A 576 -15.01 11.78 5.20
CA GLY A 576 -15.41 11.69 3.80
C GLY A 576 -14.26 11.24 2.90
N THR A 577 -14.59 10.60 1.78
CA THR A 577 -13.60 10.19 0.78
C THR A 577 -13.00 11.42 0.07
N GLY A 578 -11.72 11.37 -0.29
CA GLY A 578 -11.10 12.39 -1.13
C GLY A 578 -11.58 12.28 -2.58
N GLY A 579 -11.67 13.41 -3.28
CA GLY A 579 -12.07 13.47 -4.68
C GLY A 579 -10.95 12.99 -5.62
N VAL A 580 -11.31 12.49 -6.79
CA VAL A 580 -10.35 12.08 -7.83
C VAL A 580 -9.70 13.31 -8.47
N GLY A 581 -8.39 13.23 -8.76
CA GLY A 581 -7.66 14.24 -9.52
C GLY A 581 -8.07 14.28 -10.99
N GLY A 582 -8.08 15.48 -11.58
CA GLY A 582 -8.45 15.69 -12.97
C GLY A 582 -7.40 15.18 -13.96
N GLY A 583 -7.83 14.75 -15.14
CA GLY A 583 -6.94 14.32 -16.21
C GLY A 583 -6.24 15.50 -16.92
N SER A 584 -5.14 15.22 -17.61
CA SER A 584 -4.45 16.21 -18.43
C SER A 584 -3.96 15.58 -19.74
N SER A 585 -4.06 16.31 -20.85
CA SER A 585 -3.51 15.86 -22.12
C SER A 585 -2.10 16.34 -22.42
N ASN A 586 -1.60 17.44 -21.83
CA ASN A 586 -0.28 18.01 -22.14
C ASN A 586 0.55 18.43 -20.92
N GLY A 587 0.04 18.19 -19.72
CA GLY A 587 0.71 18.38 -18.43
C GLY A 587 0.48 17.19 -17.50
N ASN A 588 0.75 17.38 -16.21
CA ASN A 588 0.61 16.30 -15.22
C ASN A 588 -0.85 16.07 -14.85
N GLY A 589 -1.19 14.83 -14.48
CA GLY A 589 -2.46 14.53 -13.85
C GLY A 589 -2.61 15.27 -12.52
N GLY A 590 -3.84 15.64 -12.16
CA GLY A 590 -4.14 16.30 -10.90
C GLY A 590 -3.93 15.39 -9.69
N VAL A 591 -3.55 15.95 -8.55
CA VAL A 591 -3.39 15.15 -7.33
C VAL A 591 -4.76 14.73 -6.79
N GLY A 592 -4.88 13.50 -6.29
CA GLY A 592 -6.08 13.04 -5.59
C GLY A 592 -6.30 13.80 -4.28
N GLY A 593 -7.54 14.07 -3.94
CA GLY A 593 -7.91 14.76 -2.71
C GLY A 593 -7.58 13.92 -1.47
N VAL A 594 -7.19 14.55 -0.37
CA VAL A 594 -6.99 13.83 0.90
C VAL A 594 -8.33 13.36 1.47
N GLY A 595 -8.32 12.21 2.15
CA GLY A 595 -9.47 11.74 2.91
C GLY A 595 -9.72 12.60 4.16
N GLY A 596 -10.98 12.76 4.55
CA GLY A 596 -11.37 13.51 5.73
C GLY A 596 -11.00 12.79 7.02
N ALA A 597 -10.81 13.55 8.11
CA ALA A 597 -10.60 12.95 9.43
C ALA A 597 -11.91 12.35 9.98
N GLY A 598 -11.83 11.22 10.67
CA GLY A 598 -12.94 10.67 11.44
C GLY A 598 -13.22 11.49 12.70
N GLY A 599 -14.47 11.43 13.17
CA GLY A 599 -14.85 11.93 14.50
C GLY A 599 -14.30 11.10 15.64
N LEU A 600 -14.68 11.36 16.90
CA LEU A 600 -14.14 10.67 18.08
C LEU A 600 -14.11 9.13 17.96
N LEU A 601 -15.18 8.54 17.42
CA LEU A 601 -15.33 7.11 17.17
C LEU A 601 -15.22 6.74 15.67
N GLY A 602 -14.93 7.69 14.79
CA GLY A 602 -14.95 7.48 13.34
C GLY A 602 -13.63 6.96 12.77
N ALA A 603 -13.70 6.27 11.64
CA ALA A 603 -12.56 5.98 10.79
C ALA A 603 -12.17 7.19 9.94
N GLY A 604 -10.93 7.20 9.47
CA GLY A 604 -10.51 8.18 8.47
C GLY A 604 -11.09 7.86 7.09
N GLY A 605 -11.37 8.90 6.31
CA GLY A 605 -11.82 8.75 4.93
C GLY A 605 -10.71 8.28 4.01
N ILE A 606 -11.05 7.58 2.92
CA ILE A 606 -10.07 7.18 1.91
C ILE A 606 -9.54 8.40 1.14
N GLY A 607 -8.27 8.37 0.73
CA GLY A 607 -7.72 9.35 -0.20
C GLY A 607 -8.21 9.10 -1.63
N GLY A 608 -8.39 10.17 -2.40
CA GLY A 608 -8.82 10.10 -3.79
C GLY A 608 -7.72 9.67 -4.75
N VAL A 609 -8.09 9.13 -5.90
CA VAL A 609 -7.15 8.69 -6.95
C VAL A 609 -6.49 9.89 -7.63
N GLY A 610 -5.21 9.76 -7.99
CA GLY A 610 -4.51 10.72 -8.82
C GLY A 610 -5.02 10.72 -10.26
N GLY A 611 -5.09 11.90 -10.86
CA GLY A 611 -5.51 12.11 -12.24
C GLY A 611 -4.52 11.54 -13.25
N VAL A 612 -4.99 11.31 -14.47
CA VAL A 612 -4.17 10.74 -15.54
C VAL A 612 -3.45 11.80 -16.38
N SER A 613 -2.36 11.42 -17.04
CA SER A 613 -1.70 12.21 -18.08
C SER A 613 -1.66 11.42 -19.40
N SER A 614 -2.21 12.00 -20.48
CA SER A 614 -2.35 11.33 -21.79
C SER A 614 -1.41 11.86 -22.90
N ALA A 615 -0.59 12.89 -22.65
CA ALA A 615 0.59 13.17 -23.47
C ALA A 615 1.70 13.91 -22.68
N GLY A 616 2.89 13.29 -22.61
CA GLY A 616 4.13 13.97 -22.20
C GLY A 616 4.24 14.43 -20.74
N GLY A 617 3.26 14.13 -19.88
CA GLY A 617 3.29 14.44 -18.44
C GLY A 617 3.26 13.20 -17.53
N HIS A 618 3.42 13.42 -16.23
CA HIS A 618 3.37 12.37 -15.20
C HIS A 618 1.93 12.17 -14.69
N GLY A 619 1.61 10.97 -14.23
CA GLY A 619 0.37 10.71 -13.50
C GLY A 619 0.31 11.50 -12.20
N GLY A 620 -0.88 11.92 -11.79
CA GLY A 620 -1.10 12.60 -10.53
C GLY A 620 -0.88 11.67 -9.35
N THR A 621 -0.38 12.16 -8.22
CA THR A 621 -0.25 11.35 -7.02
C THR A 621 -1.61 11.06 -6.41
N GLY A 622 -1.78 9.91 -5.77
CA GLY A 622 -2.95 9.63 -4.94
C GLY A 622 -3.01 10.51 -3.69
N GLY A 623 -4.22 10.78 -3.22
CA GLY A 623 -4.45 11.52 -1.99
C GLY A 623 -4.15 10.69 -0.75
N ALA A 624 -3.69 11.32 0.33
CA ALA A 624 -3.49 10.61 1.59
C ALA A 624 -4.83 10.21 2.22
N GLY A 625 -4.86 9.08 2.92
CA GLY A 625 -6.00 8.70 3.75
C GLY A 625 -6.13 9.61 4.98
N GLY A 626 -7.36 9.80 5.43
CA GLY A 626 -7.68 10.59 6.61
C GLY A 626 -7.30 9.88 7.92
N THR A 627 -7.10 10.65 8.98
CA THR A 627 -6.83 10.07 10.31
C THR A 627 -8.11 9.60 10.99
N SER A 628 -8.03 8.55 11.81
CA SER A 628 -9.18 8.12 12.62
C SER A 628 -9.34 8.91 13.91
N GLY A 629 -10.51 8.76 14.53
CA GLY A 629 -10.84 9.31 15.84
C GLY A 629 -9.96 8.80 16.97
N SER A 630 -9.76 9.62 18.01
CA SER A 630 -8.95 9.22 19.16
C SER A 630 -9.45 7.95 19.88
N LEU A 631 -10.75 7.64 19.80
CA LEU A 631 -11.39 6.44 20.34
C LEU A 631 -11.94 5.50 19.27
N GLY A 632 -11.56 5.69 17.99
CA GLY A 632 -12.05 4.90 16.86
C GLY A 632 -11.89 3.40 17.06
N HIS A 633 -10.83 2.96 17.74
CA HIS A 633 -10.58 1.55 18.01
C HIS A 633 -11.71 0.82 18.73
N LEU A 634 -12.50 1.52 19.56
CA LEU A 634 -13.55 0.89 20.36
C LEU A 634 -14.70 0.36 19.48
N VAL A 635 -14.82 0.92 18.28
CA VAL A 635 -15.72 0.46 17.22
C VAL A 635 -14.97 -0.06 15.99
N GLY A 636 -13.67 -0.31 16.13
CA GLY A 636 -12.79 -0.79 15.05
C GLY A 636 -12.51 0.21 13.93
N GLY A 637 -12.64 1.51 14.19
CA GLY A 637 -12.25 2.60 13.30
C GLY A 637 -10.74 2.75 13.17
N GLY A 638 -10.24 2.56 11.95
CA GLY A 638 -8.83 2.73 11.57
C GLY A 638 -8.60 3.97 10.70
N GLY A 639 -7.33 4.27 10.42
CA GLY A 639 -6.98 5.30 9.45
C GLY A 639 -7.47 4.94 8.04
N GLY A 640 -7.80 5.95 7.24
CA GLY A 640 -8.30 5.73 5.88
C GLY A 640 -7.20 5.23 4.94
N ALA A 641 -7.56 4.45 3.92
CA ALA A 641 -6.60 4.04 2.89
C ALA A 641 -6.13 5.25 2.05
N GLY A 642 -4.88 5.23 1.59
CA GLY A 642 -4.39 6.18 0.60
C GLY A 642 -4.94 5.88 -0.79
N GLY A 643 -5.14 6.93 -1.59
CA GLY A 643 -5.61 6.81 -2.96
C GLY A 643 -4.55 6.27 -3.91
N ALA A 644 -4.96 5.61 -4.98
CA ALA A 644 -4.05 5.15 -6.03
C ALA A 644 -3.42 6.33 -6.79
N GLY A 645 -2.19 6.16 -7.25
CA GLY A 645 -1.56 7.08 -8.20
C GLY A 645 -2.18 6.95 -9.60
N GLY A 646 -2.20 8.05 -10.34
CA GLY A 646 -2.72 8.11 -11.69
C GLY A 646 -1.76 7.54 -12.73
N PHE A 647 -2.31 7.13 -13.87
CA PHE A 647 -1.53 6.72 -15.03
C PHE A 647 -0.85 7.90 -15.72
N GLY A 648 0.37 7.73 -16.21
CA GLY A 648 1.07 8.77 -16.99
C GLY A 648 1.85 8.20 -18.17
N ILE A 649 1.86 8.95 -19.28
CA ILE A 649 2.67 8.63 -20.47
C ILE A 649 4.17 8.63 -20.15
N ASN A 650 4.63 9.51 -19.25
CA ASN A 650 5.99 9.47 -18.72
C ASN A 650 6.02 8.53 -17.52
N ASP A 651 6.00 9.09 -16.30
CA ASP A 651 5.96 8.29 -15.08
C ASP A 651 4.53 8.15 -14.57
N GLY A 652 4.26 7.03 -13.91
CA GLY A 652 3.07 6.88 -13.11
C GLY A 652 3.11 7.75 -11.85
N GLY A 653 1.95 8.19 -11.39
CA GLY A 653 1.83 8.92 -10.13
C GLY A 653 2.09 8.02 -8.93
N ALA A 654 2.68 8.56 -7.87
CA ALA A 654 2.84 7.81 -6.63
C ALA A 654 1.49 7.56 -5.94
N GLY A 655 1.36 6.46 -5.21
CA GLY A 655 0.22 6.20 -4.34
C GLY A 655 0.23 7.11 -3.12
N GLY A 656 -0.96 7.46 -2.63
CA GLY A 656 -1.13 8.25 -1.42
C GLY A 656 -0.78 7.47 -0.15
N ALA A 657 -0.29 8.14 0.88
CA ALA A 657 -0.05 7.48 2.17
C ALA A 657 -1.35 7.07 2.85
N GLY A 658 -1.34 5.97 3.58
CA GLY A 658 -2.44 5.60 4.47
C GLY A 658 -2.54 6.55 5.67
N GLY A 659 -3.77 6.80 6.11
CA GLY A 659 -4.06 7.62 7.27
C GLY A 659 -3.65 6.95 8.58
N ASN A 660 -3.28 7.75 9.58
CA ASN A 660 -2.92 7.22 10.89
C ASN A 660 -4.19 6.91 11.71
N ALA A 661 -4.11 5.89 12.56
CA ALA A 661 -5.12 5.67 13.59
C ALA A 661 -4.99 6.68 14.75
N GLY A 662 -6.06 6.79 15.55
CA GLY A 662 -6.17 7.74 16.65
C GLY A 662 -5.37 7.38 17.90
N LEU A 663 -5.49 8.24 18.92
CA LEU A 663 -4.61 8.24 20.10
C LEU A 663 -4.48 6.89 20.82
N PHE A 664 -5.59 6.20 21.14
CA PHE A 664 -5.50 5.01 21.99
C PHE A 664 -5.28 3.71 21.23
N GLY A 665 -5.87 3.57 20.05
CA GLY A 665 -5.70 2.35 19.26
C GLY A 665 -6.28 2.45 17.86
N GLY A 666 -6.23 1.34 17.14
CA GLY A 666 -6.79 1.18 15.80
C GLY A 666 -5.72 0.86 14.77
N SER A 667 -6.13 0.28 13.65
CA SER A 667 -5.24 -0.02 12.53
C SER A 667 -4.91 1.23 11.73
N GLY A 668 -3.65 1.37 11.33
CA GLY A 668 -3.27 2.36 10.33
C GLY A 668 -3.87 2.00 8.97
N GLY A 669 -4.18 3.01 8.16
CA GLY A 669 -4.70 2.83 6.81
C GLY A 669 -3.67 2.26 5.85
N ALA A 670 -4.11 1.51 4.85
CA ALA A 670 -3.24 1.00 3.79
C ALA A 670 -2.68 2.17 2.94
N GLY A 671 -1.43 2.05 2.49
CA GLY A 671 -0.90 2.92 1.46
C GLY A 671 -1.54 2.64 0.10
N GLY A 672 -1.78 3.69 -0.68
CA GLY A 672 -2.30 3.60 -2.03
C GLY A 672 -1.28 3.01 -3.00
N ILE A 673 -1.75 2.39 -4.07
CA ILE A 673 -0.85 1.81 -5.08
C ILE A 673 -0.24 2.89 -5.98
N GLY A 674 0.95 2.64 -6.52
CA GLY A 674 1.54 3.48 -7.55
C GLY A 674 0.84 3.30 -8.91
N GLY A 675 0.71 4.39 -9.67
CA GLY A 675 0.13 4.40 -11.01
C GLY A 675 1.08 3.82 -12.07
N GLY A 676 0.52 3.40 -13.21
CA GLY A 676 1.32 2.92 -14.34
C GLY A 676 2.01 4.07 -15.09
N GLY A 677 3.25 3.84 -15.52
CA GLY A 677 3.97 4.72 -16.45
C GLY A 677 4.16 4.03 -17.79
N ASP A 678 4.02 4.72 -18.93
CA ASP A 678 4.25 4.10 -20.24
C ASP A 678 5.72 4.14 -20.67
N ASN A 679 6.29 5.34 -20.79
CA ASN A 679 7.67 5.55 -21.24
C ASN A 679 8.67 5.64 -20.08
N GLY A 680 8.20 6.16 -18.94
CA GLY A 680 8.96 6.36 -17.72
C GLY A 680 8.71 5.26 -16.70
N ALA A 681 9.04 5.55 -15.44
CA ALA A 681 8.91 4.62 -14.34
C ALA A 681 7.45 4.44 -13.90
N GLY A 682 7.14 3.26 -13.36
CA GLY A 682 5.93 3.09 -12.57
C GLY A 682 5.99 3.97 -11.31
N GLY A 683 4.84 4.48 -10.87
CA GLY A 683 4.75 5.28 -9.64
C GLY A 683 5.10 4.45 -8.41
N ALA A 684 5.69 5.06 -7.39
CA ALA A 684 5.92 4.36 -6.12
C ALA A 684 4.60 4.09 -5.38
N GLY A 685 4.54 3.00 -4.62
CA GLY A 685 3.46 2.76 -3.67
C GLY A 685 3.52 3.71 -2.48
N GLY A 686 2.35 4.08 -1.96
CA GLY A 686 2.22 4.91 -0.77
C GLY A 686 2.60 4.15 0.51
N ALA A 687 3.11 4.85 1.51
CA ALA A 687 3.40 4.25 2.80
C ALA A 687 2.11 3.91 3.57
N GLY A 688 2.15 2.84 4.37
CA GLY A 688 1.08 2.51 5.30
C GLY A 688 1.03 3.49 6.48
N GLY A 689 -0.18 3.81 6.91
CA GLY A 689 -0.46 4.66 8.05
C GLY A 689 -0.03 4.02 9.37
N LYS A 690 0.28 4.83 10.37
CA LYS A 690 0.67 4.34 11.69
C LYS A 690 -0.57 3.85 12.45
N ALA A 691 -0.39 2.82 13.28
CA ALA A 691 -1.39 2.40 14.25
C ALA A 691 -1.66 3.48 15.31
N GLY A 692 -2.67 3.25 16.15
CA GLY A 692 -2.90 4.11 17.30
C GLY A 692 -1.75 4.06 18.31
N ALA A 693 -1.64 5.08 19.16
CA ALA A 693 -0.41 5.26 19.94
C ALA A 693 -0.14 4.12 20.92
N LEU A 694 -1.17 3.43 21.46
CA LEU A 694 -0.97 2.31 22.38
C LEU A 694 -1.20 0.95 21.73
N PHE A 695 -2.30 0.80 20.99
CA PHE A 695 -2.72 -0.48 20.39
C PHE A 695 -2.89 -0.39 18.86
N GLY A 696 -2.84 -1.53 18.18
CA GLY A 696 -3.20 -1.65 16.76
C GLY A 696 -2.04 -2.00 15.84
N SER A 697 -2.40 -2.44 14.63
CA SER A 697 -1.44 -2.76 13.58
C SER A 697 -1.16 -1.57 12.68
N GLY A 698 0.09 -1.39 12.27
CA GLY A 698 0.43 -0.46 11.20
C GLY A 698 -0.25 -0.88 9.89
N GLY A 699 -0.61 0.10 9.06
CA GLY A 699 -1.17 -0.16 7.74
C GLY A 699 -0.14 -0.77 6.81
N THR A 700 -0.56 -1.54 5.81
CA THR A 700 0.37 -2.07 4.81
C THR A 700 0.84 -0.96 3.87
N GLY A 701 2.04 -1.06 3.34
CA GLY A 701 2.46 -0.25 2.20
C GLY A 701 1.71 -0.63 0.92
N GLY A 702 1.56 0.33 0.00
CA GLY A 702 0.97 0.11 -1.31
C GLY A 702 1.95 -0.53 -2.30
N ALA A 703 1.46 -1.26 -3.28
CA ALA A 703 2.31 -1.81 -4.34
C ALA A 703 2.83 -0.71 -5.28
N GLY A 704 4.02 -0.91 -5.85
CA GLY A 704 4.57 -0.06 -6.90
C GLY A 704 3.90 -0.28 -8.26
N GLY A 705 3.92 0.75 -9.09
CA GLY A 705 3.29 0.78 -10.41
C GLY A 705 4.07 0.02 -11.49
N PHE A 706 3.36 -0.41 -12.52
CA PHE A 706 3.90 -1.11 -13.68
C PHE A 706 4.41 -0.14 -14.77
N THR A 707 5.37 -0.58 -15.60
CA THR A 707 5.73 0.08 -16.86
C THR A 707 6.04 -0.90 -18.01
N PRO A 708 5.44 -0.75 -19.21
CA PRO A 708 5.81 -1.51 -20.39
C PRO A 708 7.14 -1.01 -21.01
N GLY A 709 7.45 0.28 -20.85
CA GLY A 709 8.80 0.82 -20.86
C GLY A 709 9.27 1.64 -22.08
N GLY A 710 10.02 2.71 -21.77
CA GLY A 710 10.94 3.47 -22.63
C GLY A 710 12.34 3.57 -21.99
N ALA A 711 13.29 4.28 -22.60
CA ALA A 711 14.67 4.38 -22.12
C ALA A 711 14.73 5.05 -20.72
N GLY A 712 14.89 4.25 -19.67
CA GLY A 712 14.95 4.69 -18.25
C GLY A 712 13.76 4.29 -17.38
N GLY A 713 12.71 3.67 -17.93
CA GLY A 713 11.51 3.28 -17.18
C GLY A 713 11.70 2.02 -16.34
N HIS A 714 11.74 2.16 -15.02
CA HIS A 714 11.81 1.05 -14.03
C HIS A 714 10.43 0.80 -13.39
N GLY A 715 10.23 -0.39 -12.83
CA GLY A 715 9.04 -0.65 -12.00
C GLY A 715 9.03 0.26 -10.77
N GLY A 716 7.86 0.71 -10.34
CA GLY A 716 7.75 1.57 -9.16
C GLY A 716 8.13 0.84 -7.88
N ALA A 717 8.76 1.51 -6.92
CA ALA A 717 9.04 0.89 -5.61
C ALA A 717 7.75 0.63 -4.83
N GLY A 718 7.72 -0.41 -4.01
CA GLY A 718 6.66 -0.64 -3.03
C GLY A 718 6.75 0.35 -1.87
N GLY A 719 5.60 0.69 -1.28
CA GLY A 719 5.52 1.57 -0.12
C GLY A 719 5.94 0.85 1.17
N ALA A 720 6.49 1.59 2.13
CA ALA A 720 6.82 1.02 3.44
C ALA A 720 5.56 0.74 4.28
N GLY A 721 5.63 -0.25 5.17
CA GLY A 721 4.61 -0.54 6.16
C GLY A 721 4.54 0.51 7.29
N GLY A 722 3.36 0.66 7.85
CA GLY A 722 3.11 1.48 9.04
C GLY A 722 3.69 0.85 10.31
N THR A 723 4.02 1.67 11.29
CA THR A 723 4.45 1.17 12.62
C THR A 723 3.23 0.75 13.44
N GLY A 724 3.39 -0.30 14.25
CA GLY A 724 2.41 -0.73 15.24
C GLY A 724 2.33 0.21 16.45
N GLY A 725 1.32 0.00 17.30
CA GLY A 725 1.13 0.75 18.54
C GLY A 725 2.25 0.52 19.55
N GLN A 726 2.47 1.48 20.45
CA GLN A 726 3.64 1.46 21.35
C GLN A 726 3.56 0.41 22.45
N LEU A 727 2.37 0.01 22.91
CA LEU A 727 2.25 -1.00 23.97
C LEU A 727 2.11 -2.40 23.37
N PHE A 728 1.08 -2.60 22.55
CA PHE A 728 0.88 -3.83 21.80
C PHE A 728 0.43 -3.52 20.38
N GLY A 729 1.26 -3.84 19.40
CA GLY A 729 0.94 -3.57 18.02
C GLY A 729 1.96 -4.17 17.07
N THR A 730 1.47 -4.64 15.94
CA THR A 730 2.34 -5.22 14.91
C THR A 730 2.63 -4.21 13.83
N GLY A 731 3.84 -4.24 13.28
CA GLY A 731 4.13 -3.49 12.07
C GLY A 731 3.29 -3.95 10.88
N GLY A 732 2.95 -3.02 9.98
CA GLY A 732 2.32 -3.32 8.70
C GLY A 732 3.34 -3.90 7.72
N SER A 733 2.91 -4.75 6.80
CA SER A 733 3.80 -5.27 5.75
C SER A 733 4.19 -4.17 4.75
N GLY A 734 5.38 -4.27 4.18
CA GLY A 734 5.76 -3.47 3.02
C GLY A 734 4.99 -3.89 1.76
N GLY A 735 4.84 -2.97 0.82
CA GLY A 735 4.21 -3.21 -0.48
C GLY A 735 5.17 -3.88 -1.46
N ALA A 736 4.64 -4.65 -2.42
CA ALA A 736 5.44 -5.25 -3.47
C ALA A 736 5.97 -4.18 -4.46
N GLY A 737 7.15 -4.41 -5.03
CA GLY A 737 7.68 -3.62 -6.13
C GLY A 737 6.92 -3.87 -7.44
N GLY A 738 6.81 -2.84 -8.26
CA GLY A 738 6.16 -2.88 -9.57
C GLY A 738 6.99 -3.61 -10.63
N SER A 739 6.33 -4.17 -11.64
CA SER A 739 7.00 -4.88 -12.74
C SER A 739 7.42 -3.93 -13.88
N SER A 740 8.49 -4.27 -14.61
CA SER A 740 8.87 -3.60 -15.86
C SER A 740 9.22 -4.57 -16.97
N PHE A 741 8.87 -4.20 -18.21
CA PHE A 741 9.28 -4.96 -19.40
C PHE A 741 10.55 -4.43 -20.09
N ALA A 742 10.91 -3.16 -19.89
CA ALA A 742 12.09 -2.58 -20.53
C ALA A 742 13.38 -2.68 -19.71
N THR A 743 13.31 -2.62 -18.37
CA THR A 743 14.52 -2.50 -17.55
C THR A 743 14.41 -3.29 -16.23
N VAL A 744 14.62 -2.66 -15.08
CA VAL A 744 14.70 -3.26 -13.74
C VAL A 744 13.31 -3.23 -13.09
N GLY A 745 12.98 -4.28 -12.35
CA GLY A 745 11.80 -4.30 -11.48
C GLY A 745 11.92 -3.34 -10.30
N GLY A 746 10.81 -2.86 -9.76
CA GLY A 746 10.80 -1.98 -8.60
C GLY A 746 11.22 -2.72 -7.33
N ALA A 747 11.86 -2.03 -6.39
CA ALA A 747 12.16 -2.62 -5.08
C ALA A 747 10.87 -2.85 -4.27
N GLY A 748 10.84 -3.89 -3.43
CA GLY A 748 9.81 -4.05 -2.41
C GLY A 748 9.96 -3.00 -1.30
N GLY A 749 8.85 -2.62 -0.67
CA GLY A 749 8.86 -1.70 0.46
C GLY A 749 9.22 -2.39 1.77
N ASP A 750 9.79 -1.65 2.71
CA ASP A 750 10.15 -2.20 4.02
C ASP A 750 8.92 -2.50 4.89
N GLY A 751 9.03 -3.50 5.76
CA GLY A 751 8.05 -3.77 6.80
C GLY A 751 8.12 -2.73 7.93
N GLY A 752 6.97 -2.44 8.53
CA GLY A 752 6.88 -1.53 9.66
C GLY A 752 7.38 -2.13 10.97
N ASN A 753 7.82 -1.29 11.89
CA ASN A 753 8.28 -1.73 13.21
C ASN A 753 7.12 -1.90 14.21
N ALA A 754 7.27 -2.79 15.17
CA ALA A 754 6.42 -2.90 16.36
C ALA A 754 6.88 -1.96 17.50
N GLY A 755 6.03 -1.82 18.53
CA GLY A 755 6.31 -1.03 19.75
C GLY A 755 7.04 -1.82 20.84
N LEU A 756 6.48 -1.87 22.05
CA LEU A 756 7.01 -2.64 23.19
C LEU A 756 6.71 -4.13 23.03
N GLY A 757 5.48 -4.46 22.65
CA GLY A 757 5.00 -5.80 22.37
C GLY A 757 4.48 -5.92 20.94
N GLY A 758 4.94 -6.90 20.17
CA GLY A 758 4.40 -7.17 18.83
C GLY A 758 5.40 -7.69 17.81
N GLY A 759 4.90 -8.14 16.67
CA GLY A 759 5.72 -8.58 15.53
C GLY A 759 6.00 -7.44 14.56
N GLY A 760 7.21 -7.38 14.02
CA GLY A 760 7.54 -6.52 12.89
C GLY A 760 6.77 -6.95 11.63
N GLY A 761 6.52 -6.00 10.74
CA GLY A 761 5.92 -6.28 9.44
C GLY A 761 6.89 -6.99 8.51
N ALA A 762 6.40 -7.86 7.64
CA ALA A 762 7.23 -8.44 6.58
C ALA A 762 7.60 -7.38 5.53
N GLY A 763 8.79 -7.48 4.96
CA GLY A 763 9.19 -6.70 3.80
C GLY A 763 8.47 -7.15 2.53
N GLY A 764 8.26 -6.22 1.60
CA GLY A 764 7.62 -6.49 0.31
C GLY A 764 8.55 -7.22 -0.65
N ALA A 765 7.98 -8.02 -1.55
CA ALA A 765 8.74 -8.66 -2.62
C ALA A 765 9.21 -7.63 -3.66
N GLY A 766 10.38 -7.86 -4.26
CA GLY A 766 10.85 -7.11 -5.42
C GLY A 766 10.03 -7.42 -6.68
N GLY A 767 9.90 -6.43 -7.56
CA GLY A 767 9.19 -6.52 -8.81
C GLY A 767 9.98 -7.24 -9.90
N PHE A 768 9.27 -7.66 -10.95
CA PHE A 768 9.87 -8.32 -12.11
C PHE A 768 10.56 -7.34 -13.06
N GLY A 769 11.71 -7.73 -13.62
CA GLY A 769 12.35 -7.05 -14.76
C GLY A 769 12.54 -8.01 -15.95
N PHE A 770 11.93 -7.73 -17.10
CA PHE A 770 12.00 -8.64 -18.27
C PHE A 770 13.34 -8.57 -19.01
N SER A 771 13.79 -7.36 -19.35
CA SER A 771 15.06 -7.10 -20.06
C SER A 771 16.17 -6.57 -19.15
N GLY A 772 15.94 -6.62 -17.83
CA GLY A 772 16.87 -6.14 -16.82
C GLY A 772 16.72 -6.93 -15.52
N ASN A 773 17.31 -6.40 -14.45
CA ASN A 773 17.36 -7.12 -13.18
C ASN A 773 15.98 -7.15 -12.49
N GLY A 774 15.77 -8.15 -11.64
CA GLY A 774 14.67 -8.13 -10.70
C GLY A 774 14.88 -7.06 -9.64
N GLY A 775 13.79 -6.51 -9.11
CA GLY A 775 13.85 -5.56 -8.00
C GLY A 775 14.33 -6.22 -6.71
N ALA A 776 14.98 -5.47 -5.83
CA ALA A 776 15.32 -5.96 -4.50
C ALA A 776 14.06 -6.22 -3.66
N GLY A 777 14.11 -7.16 -2.72
CA GLY A 777 13.11 -7.23 -1.65
C GLY A 777 13.23 -6.04 -0.68
N GLY A 778 12.19 -5.80 0.10
CA GLY A 778 12.20 -4.82 1.20
C GLY A 778 12.61 -5.46 2.53
N ALA A 779 13.21 -4.69 3.45
CA ALA A 779 13.63 -5.20 4.74
C ALA A 779 12.44 -5.60 5.64
N GLY A 780 12.64 -6.58 6.52
CA GLY A 780 11.69 -6.90 7.57
C GLY A 780 11.71 -5.85 8.68
N GLY A 781 10.54 -5.52 9.21
CA GLY A 781 10.39 -4.60 10.33
C GLY A 781 10.87 -5.20 11.66
N SER A 782 11.32 -4.36 12.58
CA SER A 782 11.74 -4.81 13.90
C SER A 782 10.55 -5.26 14.76
N GLY A 783 10.75 -6.34 15.52
CA GLY A 783 9.84 -6.79 16.56
C GLY A 783 9.85 -5.88 17.79
N GLY A 784 8.92 -6.15 18.71
CA GLY A 784 8.74 -5.38 19.93
C GLY A 784 9.98 -5.35 20.84
N GLN A 785 10.21 -4.22 21.51
CA GLN A 785 11.39 -4.02 22.36
C GLN A 785 11.46 -4.98 23.56
N LEU A 786 10.32 -5.39 24.12
CA LEU A 786 10.25 -6.31 25.26
C LEU A 786 9.91 -7.73 24.81
N PHE A 787 8.81 -7.88 24.08
CA PHE A 787 8.38 -9.16 23.54
C PHE A 787 7.96 -8.98 22.08
N GLY A 788 8.64 -9.65 21.16
CA GLY A 788 8.32 -9.50 19.75
C GLY A 788 9.18 -10.31 18.82
N ILE A 789 8.62 -10.55 17.64
CA ILE A 789 9.27 -11.28 16.56
C ILE A 789 9.65 -10.30 15.46
N GLY A 790 10.82 -10.48 14.87
CA GLY A 790 11.22 -9.75 13.68
C GLY A 790 10.33 -10.07 12.49
N GLY A 791 10.10 -9.10 11.61
CA GLY A 791 9.46 -9.34 10.33
C GLY A 791 10.39 -10.06 9.37
N ALA A 792 9.87 -10.95 8.52
CA ALA A 792 10.68 -11.55 7.46
C ALA A 792 11.11 -10.50 6.41
N GLY A 793 12.30 -10.66 5.86
CA GLY A 793 12.77 -9.89 4.71
C GLY A 793 12.04 -10.29 3.43
N GLY A 794 11.82 -9.32 2.56
CA GLY A 794 11.20 -9.52 1.26
C GLY A 794 12.11 -10.30 0.31
N THR A 795 11.50 -11.13 -0.54
CA THR A 795 12.23 -11.85 -1.58
C THR A 795 12.62 -10.92 -2.72
N GLY A 796 13.77 -11.15 -3.34
CA GLY A 796 14.14 -10.49 -4.58
C GLY A 796 13.20 -10.86 -5.73
N GLY A 797 13.00 -9.93 -6.65
CA GLY A 797 12.19 -10.11 -7.85
C GLY A 797 12.92 -10.92 -8.92
N THR A 798 12.16 -11.47 -9.86
CA THR A 798 12.69 -12.16 -11.05
C THR A 798 13.31 -11.16 -12.03
N GLY A 799 14.48 -11.47 -12.59
CA GLY A 799 15.16 -10.63 -13.57
C GLY A 799 15.65 -11.41 -14.77
N GLY A 800 15.41 -10.90 -15.98
CA GLY A 800 15.76 -11.57 -17.22
C GLY A 800 14.94 -12.85 -17.45
N VAL A 801 14.61 -13.16 -18.71
CA VAL A 801 14.02 -14.47 -19.04
C VAL A 801 14.72 -15.12 -20.22
N ASN A 802 15.04 -16.40 -20.07
CA ASN A 802 15.43 -17.35 -21.12
C ASN A 802 16.42 -16.78 -22.18
N GLY A 803 17.58 -16.29 -21.72
CA GLY A 803 18.68 -15.83 -22.57
C GLY A 803 18.79 -14.31 -22.80
N ILE A 804 17.93 -13.50 -22.17
CA ILE A 804 18.00 -12.03 -22.17
C ILE A 804 18.74 -11.54 -20.90
N SER A 805 19.57 -10.51 -21.04
CA SER A 805 20.34 -9.87 -19.95
C SER A 805 19.48 -9.48 -18.74
N GLY A 806 19.78 -10.03 -17.55
CA GLY A 806 19.11 -9.69 -16.29
C GLY A 806 19.41 -10.70 -15.17
N ASN A 807 19.80 -10.20 -14.00
CA ASN A 807 20.00 -10.98 -12.78
C ASN A 807 18.75 -10.91 -11.90
N GLY A 808 18.50 -11.92 -11.08
CA GLY A 808 17.49 -11.83 -10.06
C GLY A 808 17.82 -10.77 -9.01
N GLY A 809 16.79 -10.17 -8.43
CA GLY A 809 16.95 -9.15 -7.39
C GLY A 809 17.50 -9.73 -6.09
N ILE A 810 18.13 -8.89 -5.27
CA ILE A 810 18.61 -9.32 -3.95
C ILE A 810 17.44 -9.55 -2.99
N GLY A 811 17.52 -10.59 -2.17
CA GLY A 811 16.67 -10.74 -1.00
C GLY A 811 17.10 -9.77 0.09
N ALA A 812 16.16 -9.34 0.92
CA ALA A 812 16.40 -8.34 1.95
C ALA A 812 16.55 -8.92 3.35
N VAL A 813 17.12 -8.13 4.25
CA VAL A 813 17.36 -8.55 5.64
C VAL A 813 16.05 -8.76 6.41
N GLY A 814 16.03 -9.76 7.29
CA GLY A 814 14.98 -9.91 8.29
C GLY A 814 15.11 -8.89 9.42
N GLY A 815 13.99 -8.56 10.07
CA GLY A 815 13.96 -7.65 11.19
C GLY A 815 14.46 -8.30 12.49
N GLY A 816 15.05 -7.50 13.38
CA GLY A 816 15.49 -7.99 14.70
C GLY A 816 14.38 -7.99 15.76
N ALA A 817 14.58 -8.75 16.83
CA ALA A 817 13.76 -8.73 18.04
C ALA A 817 14.46 -7.98 19.19
N GLY A 818 13.69 -7.50 20.18
CA GLY A 818 14.19 -6.73 21.32
C GLY A 818 14.79 -7.60 22.43
N LEU A 819 14.04 -7.81 23.51
CA LEU A 819 14.49 -8.61 24.67
C LEU A 819 14.12 -10.09 24.54
N ILE A 820 12.86 -10.39 24.21
CA ILE A 820 12.32 -11.75 24.08
C ILE A 820 11.65 -11.90 22.70
N GLY A 821 12.04 -12.93 21.94
CA GLY A 821 11.43 -13.33 20.67
C GLY A 821 12.45 -13.57 19.55
N GLY A 822 12.02 -14.20 18.47
CA GLY A 822 12.90 -14.58 17.35
C GLY A 822 13.15 -13.44 16.36
N GLY A 823 14.34 -13.42 15.76
CA GLY A 823 14.61 -12.57 14.60
C GLY A 823 13.91 -13.10 13.37
N GLY A 824 13.50 -12.21 12.46
CA GLY A 824 12.82 -12.58 11.23
C GLY A 824 13.79 -13.22 10.22
N ASN A 825 13.30 -14.15 9.41
CA ASN A 825 14.12 -14.74 8.34
C ASN A 825 14.51 -13.70 7.28
N GLY A 826 15.70 -13.83 6.72
CA GLY A 826 16.13 -13.10 5.53
C GLY A 826 15.35 -13.54 4.29
N GLY A 827 15.19 -12.60 3.36
CA GLY A 827 14.54 -12.82 2.09
C GLY A 827 15.41 -13.64 1.14
N ASN A 828 14.77 -14.51 0.37
CA ASN A 828 15.42 -15.27 -0.70
C ASN A 828 15.86 -14.35 -1.85
N GLY A 829 16.94 -14.71 -2.52
CA GLY A 829 17.34 -14.12 -3.80
C GLY A 829 16.28 -14.36 -4.88
N GLY A 830 16.07 -13.37 -5.72
CA GLY A 830 15.23 -13.47 -6.90
C GLY A 830 15.92 -14.30 -7.98
N THR A 831 15.15 -14.93 -8.87
CA THR A 831 15.71 -15.79 -9.93
C THR A 831 15.97 -15.02 -11.23
N GLY A 832 16.96 -15.47 -12.01
CA GLY A 832 17.37 -14.81 -13.26
C GLY A 832 18.53 -15.54 -13.93
N MET A 833 19.34 -14.88 -14.76
CA MET A 833 20.57 -15.50 -15.29
C MET A 833 21.57 -15.85 -14.20
N SER A 834 21.64 -15.01 -13.16
CA SER A 834 22.17 -15.40 -11.86
C SER A 834 21.09 -15.14 -10.81
N THR A 835 20.97 -16.02 -9.82
CA THR A 835 20.12 -15.72 -8.65
C THR A 835 20.72 -14.53 -7.90
N GLY A 836 19.86 -13.62 -7.46
CA GLY A 836 20.28 -12.54 -6.57
C GLY A 836 20.80 -13.08 -5.23
N ALA A 837 21.57 -12.25 -4.53
CA ALA A 837 22.08 -12.59 -3.20
C ALA A 837 20.93 -12.79 -2.20
N ALA A 838 21.14 -13.70 -1.25
CA ALA A 838 20.24 -13.89 -0.12
C ALA A 838 20.36 -12.74 0.89
N GLY A 839 19.23 -12.38 1.52
CA GLY A 839 19.21 -11.49 2.67
C GLY A 839 19.62 -12.21 3.96
N SER A 840 20.24 -11.49 4.89
CA SER A 840 20.56 -12.05 6.21
C SER A 840 19.33 -12.18 7.10
N GLY A 841 19.34 -13.16 8.02
CA GLY A 841 18.38 -13.21 9.11
C GLY A 841 18.54 -12.02 10.06
N GLY A 842 17.44 -11.63 10.71
CA GLY A 842 17.45 -10.63 11.77
C GLY A 842 17.91 -11.19 13.10
N THR A 843 18.34 -10.33 14.01
CA THR A 843 18.82 -10.75 15.34
C THR A 843 17.67 -11.22 16.25
N GLY A 844 17.93 -12.23 17.06
CA GLY A 844 17.04 -12.70 18.12
C GLY A 844 17.05 -11.82 19.35
N GLY A 845 16.09 -12.04 20.25
CA GLY A 845 15.96 -11.29 21.49
C GLY A 845 17.16 -11.52 22.41
N ARG A 846 17.67 -10.42 23.00
CA ARG A 846 18.91 -10.41 23.82
C ARG A 846 18.88 -11.34 25.03
N LEU A 847 17.70 -11.67 25.56
CA LEU A 847 17.53 -12.58 26.69
C LEU A 847 17.07 -13.97 26.24
N PHE A 848 16.13 -14.03 25.29
CA PHE A 848 15.58 -15.28 24.81
C PHE A 848 15.03 -15.13 23.40
N GLY A 849 15.56 -15.90 22.46
CA GLY A 849 15.18 -15.82 21.05
C GLY A 849 16.30 -16.32 20.15
N GLN A 850 15.95 -16.88 19.00
CA GLN A 850 16.94 -17.28 18.00
C GLN A 850 17.03 -16.21 16.91
N ASP A 851 18.22 -16.03 16.34
CA ASP A 851 18.40 -15.27 15.11
C ASP A 851 17.58 -15.90 13.98
N GLY A 852 17.15 -15.07 13.05
CA GLY A 852 16.51 -15.49 11.82
C GLY A 852 17.46 -16.29 10.94
N LEU A 853 16.89 -17.14 10.10
CA LEU A 853 17.65 -17.85 9.08
C LEU A 853 17.95 -16.89 7.92
N ASN A 854 19.14 -17.02 7.33
CA ASN A 854 19.45 -16.35 6.07
C ASN A 854 18.54 -16.86 4.95
N GLY A 855 18.31 -16.00 3.96
CA GLY A 855 17.70 -16.38 2.69
C GLY A 855 18.54 -17.39 1.93
N LEU A 856 17.97 -17.90 0.85
CA LEU A 856 18.63 -18.82 -0.08
C LEU A 856 18.82 -18.18 -1.46
N THR A 857 19.79 -18.71 -2.22
CA THR A 857 20.16 -18.35 -3.60
C THR A 857 19.94 -19.51 -4.56
#